data_AF-A0A9X2WEG4-F1
#
_entry.id   AF-A0A9X2WEG4-F1
#
_cell.length_a   1.000
_cell.length_b   1.000
_cell.length_c   1.000
_cell.angle_alpha   90.00
_cell.angle_beta   90.00
_cell.angle_gamma   90.00
#
_symmetry.space_group_name_H-M   'P 1'
#
loop_
_entity.id
_entity.type
_entity.pdbx_description
1 polymer ?
#
loop_
_entity_poly.entity_id
_entity_poly.type
_entity_poly.pdbx_seq_one_letter_code
_entity_poly.pdbx_strand_id
1 'polypeptide(L)'
;MHPLSLPFKASILATTIALTACGGDSSGGSSTPSGLSGNPVGTAVISVKGGNANYQAGSGGSIEIEKKYSAAPLNITVNGLPDTNHQLPAVTVNLGSNPANITTSTTVSVDTTGITSGTLYLRGNRMFRYDGAVSDGPSPVPVLSKESTMITGIKVASGAVLTLDYNGSNGNLYLYNDIQNDGEITVAAAAMPANVADLSFYLFNYVGSGSINLAGKETGQRGGDFEMYANIVNNSGNIVTSGADGDASTVVGNSGYVRIFSQAAIANSGAIQTSAGSSSGSRTAPGANIEMYSLRDLVNSGNLTASAGSGVNSTSRYSGGSIRLGAGSLLLNTGNLTTDGADSVLNATETDGGEGGFGGEITLSLSGEGAEGLAYAAPRLVNTGTLQANGGDSAYDSYVAGRGGNIRIDVEESDYGNEVPSNPALVVVSGNLLAEGGNATAVSGSGEGFGAQGGNIDISHDAQINSELPTQIVGYARLDASGGDALRSGSGGSIEITGESNSDDEDDAVTYAPAPSIKVATDLLLNGGQVVTSETLSAIARAGNGGSTYLGTYTGHAFLQPELSFSFDGNVSATADDVSNASDGSGGFFLIRAPHKATIRGTISLNGSNDTAVPADGENDGYNEGGNGGAVFVSSQFSLVDFNAQVSANGGAGQLEGGDGGFLMLASAKGSAINGSISVAGGNASATEVNGDETFGGHGGMLSIDSGDLRNNLRASYTITAGTGTTAGISGGVYVDTNCIVGICSNRGPMIP
;
A
#
# COMPACT_ATOMS: atom_id res chain seq x y z
N MET A 1 45.89 63.24 8.36
CA MET A 1 45.62 61.79 8.32
C MET A 1 44.29 61.62 7.63
N HIS A 2 44.35 61.13 6.40
CA HIS A 2 43.27 61.18 5.42
C HIS A 2 42.31 59.98 5.55
N PRO A 3 40.99 60.20 5.42
CA PRO A 3 40.00 59.15 5.16
C PRO A 3 39.79 59.01 3.63
N LEU A 4 39.80 57.78 3.12
CA LEU A 4 39.36 57.36 1.77
C LEU A 4 39.06 55.85 1.87
N SER A 5 37.81 55.36 1.89
CA SER A 5 36.74 55.30 0.88
C SER A 5 36.84 54.11 -0.10
N LEU A 6 36.07 53.06 0.23
CA LEU A 6 35.22 52.18 -0.62
C LEU A 6 35.89 51.21 -1.62
N PRO A 7 35.25 50.11 -2.09
CA PRO A 7 33.80 49.83 -2.06
C PRO A 7 33.36 48.36 -1.78
N PHE A 8 32.16 48.19 -1.22
CA PHE A 8 31.27 47.11 -1.67
C PHE A 8 30.04 47.79 -2.27
N LYS A 9 29.88 47.66 -3.59
CA LYS A 9 28.74 48.16 -4.35
C LYS A 9 27.54 47.25 -4.09
N ALA A 10 26.46 47.83 -3.62
CA ALA A 10 25.11 47.35 -3.93
C ALA A 10 24.76 47.78 -5.37
N SER A 11 24.15 46.87 -6.15
CA SER A 11 23.25 47.25 -7.24
C SER A 11 22.04 46.33 -7.22
N ILE A 12 20.89 46.98 -7.17
CA ILE A 12 19.52 46.49 -7.16
C ILE A 12 19.03 46.29 -8.61
N LEU A 13 18.12 45.32 -8.80
CA LEU A 13 17.02 45.24 -9.81
C LEU A 13 17.23 44.67 -11.24
N ALA A 14 16.28 43.78 -11.55
CA ALA A 14 15.40 43.73 -12.72
C ALA A 14 15.74 42.82 -13.93
N THR A 15 15.01 41.70 -13.97
CA THR A 15 14.09 41.27 -15.04
C THR A 15 14.63 41.03 -16.46
N THR A 16 14.53 39.78 -16.93
CA THR A 16 13.97 39.35 -18.24
C THR A 16 13.74 37.83 -18.13
N ILE A 17 12.60 37.36 -17.62
CA ILE A 17 11.46 36.86 -18.42
C ILE A 17 11.84 36.46 -19.85
N ALA A 18 12.01 35.17 -20.07
CA ALA A 18 11.68 34.54 -21.34
C ALA A 18 10.55 33.53 -21.09
N LEU A 19 9.33 34.06 -21.00
CA LEU A 19 8.13 33.32 -21.39
C LEU A 19 8.13 33.16 -22.91
N THR A 20 8.02 31.91 -23.35
CA THR A 20 7.22 31.42 -24.50
C THR A 20 7.03 29.94 -24.20
N ALA A 21 5.95 29.44 -23.59
CA ALA A 21 4.52 29.50 -23.93
C ALA A 21 4.20 28.95 -25.33
N CYS A 22 3.64 27.73 -25.38
CA CYS A 22 2.36 27.35 -26.03
C CYS A 22 2.29 25.80 -26.17
N GLY A 23 1.23 25.09 -25.79
CA GLY A 23 -0.09 25.44 -25.24
C GLY A 23 -0.43 24.55 -24.03
N GLY A 24 -1.13 25.03 -23.02
CA GLY A 24 -2.57 25.34 -23.00
C GLY A 24 -3.23 24.20 -22.21
N ASP A 25 -3.51 24.35 -20.92
CA ASP A 25 -4.71 25.03 -20.45
C ASP A 25 -4.55 25.80 -19.13
N SER A 26 -5.42 26.79 -19.00
CA SER A 26 -5.43 27.86 -18.02
C SER A 26 -6.38 27.60 -16.83
N SER A 27 -5.86 27.72 -15.61
CA SER A 27 -6.58 28.33 -14.47
C SER A 27 -5.55 28.91 -13.48
N GLY A 28 -5.54 30.24 -13.31
CA GLY A 28 -4.52 30.98 -12.57
C GLY A 28 -4.75 31.09 -11.06
N GLY A 29 -3.62 31.25 -10.33
CA GLY A 29 -3.48 31.42 -8.88
C GLY A 29 -2.58 30.32 -8.28
N SER A 30 -1.24 30.38 -8.37
CA SER A 30 -0.29 31.18 -7.57
C SER A 30 -0.06 30.73 -6.10
N SER A 31 0.15 29.44 -5.88
CA SER A 31 1.14 28.85 -4.96
C SER A 31 1.20 27.34 -5.24
N THR A 32 2.39 26.72 -5.21
CA THR A 32 2.44 25.26 -5.13
C THR A 32 1.71 24.82 -3.86
N PRO A 33 0.77 23.84 -3.91
CA PRO A 33 0.12 23.34 -2.71
C PRO A 33 1.15 22.92 -1.66
N SER A 34 0.82 23.07 -0.38
CA SER A 34 1.72 22.70 0.72
C SER A 34 2.18 21.25 0.56
N GLY A 35 3.48 21.01 0.71
CA GLY A 35 4.09 19.69 0.55
C GLY A 35 4.37 19.26 -0.89
N LEU A 36 4.08 20.09 -1.90
CA LEU A 36 4.40 19.80 -3.30
C LEU A 36 5.49 20.75 -3.84
N SER A 37 6.41 20.19 -4.60
CA SER A 37 7.44 20.91 -5.36
C SER A 37 6.98 21.24 -6.79
N GLY A 38 5.94 20.57 -7.29
CA GLY A 38 5.38 20.77 -8.61
C GLY A 38 4.02 20.10 -8.81
N ASN A 39 3.43 20.26 -10.00
CA ASN A 39 2.11 19.72 -10.34
C ASN A 39 2.03 18.89 -11.66
N PRO A 40 3.07 18.10 -12.04
CA PRO A 40 2.99 17.26 -13.23
C PRO A 40 1.95 16.14 -13.04
N VAL A 41 1.44 15.60 -14.15
CA VAL A 41 0.61 14.38 -14.16
C VAL A 41 1.51 13.18 -13.83
N GLY A 42 1.12 12.37 -12.85
CA GLY A 42 1.78 11.12 -12.48
C GLY A 42 1.12 9.90 -13.13
N THR A 43 1.79 8.76 -13.00
CA THR A 43 1.36 7.47 -13.57
C THR A 43 1.32 6.36 -12.50
N ALA A 44 1.41 6.72 -11.22
CA ALA A 44 1.40 5.74 -10.14
C ALA A 44 0.02 5.08 -10.02
N VAL A 45 0.00 3.89 -9.41
CA VAL A 45 -1.22 3.13 -9.16
C VAL A 45 -1.25 2.66 -7.70
N ILE A 46 -2.44 2.67 -7.10
CA ILE A 46 -2.74 1.92 -5.88
C ILE A 46 -3.49 0.66 -6.33
N SER A 47 -2.93 -0.53 -6.09
CA SER A 47 -3.45 -1.80 -6.63
C SER A 47 -3.59 -2.87 -5.55
N VAL A 48 -4.77 -3.45 -5.46
CA VAL A 48 -5.12 -4.62 -4.64
C VAL A 48 -5.81 -5.67 -5.49
N LYS A 49 -5.35 -5.87 -6.71
CA LYS A 49 -5.97 -6.82 -7.64
C LYS A 49 -5.97 -8.26 -7.13
N GLY A 50 -7.01 -9.00 -7.50
CA GLY A 50 -7.02 -10.45 -7.37
C GLY A 50 -6.06 -11.11 -8.35
N GLY A 51 -5.46 -12.22 -7.92
CA GLY A 51 -4.55 -13.02 -8.73
C GLY A 51 -5.27 -13.89 -9.75
N ASN A 52 -4.65 -14.06 -10.90
CA ASN A 52 -5.18 -14.79 -12.04
C ASN A 52 -5.02 -16.30 -11.87
N ALA A 53 -5.86 -17.07 -12.55
CA ALA A 53 -5.77 -18.52 -12.60
C ALA A 53 -6.44 -19.09 -13.84
N ASN A 54 -6.26 -20.39 -14.08
CA ASN A 54 -7.04 -21.06 -15.13
C ASN A 54 -8.46 -21.41 -14.66
N TYR A 55 -8.63 -21.88 -13.42
CA TYR A 55 -9.93 -22.37 -12.93
C TYR A 55 -10.67 -21.35 -12.09
N GLN A 56 -10.14 -20.92 -10.96
CA GLN A 56 -10.79 -19.92 -10.11
C GLN A 56 -9.81 -18.84 -9.71
N ALA A 57 -10.11 -17.59 -10.07
CA ALA A 57 -9.29 -16.45 -9.71
C ALA A 57 -9.64 -15.90 -8.32
N GLY A 58 -8.75 -15.05 -7.81
CA GLY A 58 -9.00 -14.30 -6.59
C GLY A 58 -9.82 -13.04 -6.83
N SER A 59 -10.58 -12.61 -5.83
CA SER A 59 -11.24 -11.31 -5.82
C SER A 59 -10.25 -10.17 -5.55
N GLY A 60 -10.61 -8.94 -5.94
CA GLY A 60 -9.90 -7.74 -5.51
C GLY A 60 -9.97 -7.54 -3.99
N GLY A 61 -8.99 -6.83 -3.45
CA GLY A 61 -8.87 -6.46 -2.03
C GLY A 61 -9.51 -5.12 -1.69
N SER A 62 -9.02 -4.44 -0.64
CA SER A 62 -9.57 -3.17 -0.18
C SER A 62 -8.56 -2.02 -0.20
N ILE A 63 -9.02 -0.84 -0.62
CA ILE A 63 -8.29 0.43 -0.51
C ILE A 63 -9.13 1.34 0.40
N GLU A 64 -8.55 1.79 1.50
CA GLU A 64 -9.16 2.70 2.47
C GLU A 64 -8.28 3.94 2.64
N ILE A 65 -8.89 5.11 2.52
CA ILE A 65 -8.21 6.40 2.67
C ILE A 65 -9.09 7.29 3.52
N GLU A 66 -8.60 7.72 4.67
CA GLU A 66 -9.36 8.54 5.61
C GLU A 66 -8.55 9.75 6.12
N LYS A 67 -9.29 10.82 6.44
CA LYS A 67 -8.78 11.96 7.20
C LYS A 67 -9.84 12.38 8.21
N LYS A 68 -9.46 12.50 9.48
CA LYS A 68 -10.38 12.85 10.56
C LYS A 68 -10.05 14.22 11.19
N TYR A 69 -11.05 14.80 11.83
CA TYR A 69 -10.97 15.88 12.84
C TYR A 69 -10.38 17.23 12.40
N SER A 70 -10.13 17.45 11.11
CA SER A 70 -9.64 18.73 10.59
C SER A 70 -10.47 19.23 9.40
N ALA A 71 -10.60 20.55 9.27
CA ALA A 71 -11.21 21.19 8.10
C ALA A 71 -10.28 21.21 6.86
N ALA A 72 -8.98 20.92 7.04
CA ALA A 72 -8.03 20.88 5.95
C ALA A 72 -8.36 19.75 4.97
N PRO A 73 -8.24 19.98 3.65
CA PRO A 73 -8.79 19.05 2.66
C PRO A 73 -7.99 17.75 2.52
N LEU A 74 -8.69 16.68 2.16
CA LEU A 74 -8.12 15.46 1.60
C LEU A 74 -8.16 15.55 0.07
N ASN A 75 -6.98 15.52 -0.56
CA ASN A 75 -6.85 15.57 -2.02
C ASN A 75 -6.25 14.27 -2.56
N ILE A 76 -6.96 13.64 -3.48
CA ILE A 76 -6.50 12.47 -4.24
C ILE A 76 -6.50 12.88 -5.72
N THR A 77 -5.33 13.00 -6.34
CA THR A 77 -5.23 13.59 -7.69
C THR A 77 -4.16 12.93 -8.57
N VAL A 78 -4.39 12.94 -9.88
CA VAL A 78 -3.37 12.54 -10.86
C VAL A 78 -2.18 13.50 -10.92
N ASN A 79 -2.33 14.75 -10.46
CA ASN A 79 -1.27 15.74 -10.48
C ASN A 79 -0.57 15.88 -9.13
N GLY A 80 0.72 16.17 -9.16
CA GLY A 80 1.50 16.55 -7.98
C GLY A 80 2.87 15.89 -7.96
N LEU A 81 3.89 16.63 -7.52
CA LEU A 81 5.20 16.10 -7.19
C LEU A 81 5.51 16.48 -5.74
N PRO A 82 5.71 15.52 -4.84
CA PRO A 82 6.01 15.85 -3.45
C PRO A 82 7.30 16.66 -3.29
N ASP A 83 7.36 17.47 -2.22
CA ASP A 83 8.58 18.11 -1.77
C ASP A 83 9.36 17.19 -0.84
N THR A 84 10.47 16.65 -1.35
CA THR A 84 11.37 15.75 -0.61
C THR A 84 12.55 16.49 0.03
N ASN A 85 12.59 17.83 -0.06
CA ASN A 85 13.67 18.61 0.54
C ASN A 85 13.64 18.46 2.06
N HIS A 86 14.80 18.17 2.64
CA HIS A 86 14.95 17.96 4.07
C HIS A 86 16.37 18.34 4.50
N GLN A 87 16.56 18.48 5.82
CA GLN A 87 17.87 18.68 6.40
C GLN A 87 17.98 17.83 7.67
N LEU A 88 18.95 16.94 7.69
CA LEU A 88 19.27 16.16 8.88
C LEU A 88 20.40 16.81 9.68
N PRO A 89 20.52 16.50 10.99
CA PRO A 89 21.67 16.90 11.78
C PRO A 89 22.98 16.43 11.15
N ALA A 90 23.98 17.32 11.08
CA ALA A 90 25.32 16.94 10.64
C ALA A 90 25.98 16.04 11.69
N VAL A 91 26.64 14.96 11.24
CA VAL A 91 27.39 14.05 12.11
C VAL A 91 28.88 14.26 11.89
N THR A 92 29.62 14.51 12.97
CA THR A 92 31.09 14.46 12.98
C THR A 92 31.53 13.21 13.71
N VAL A 93 32.21 12.30 13.02
CA VAL A 93 32.69 11.04 13.60
C VAL A 93 33.66 11.34 14.75
N ASN A 94 33.35 10.81 15.93
CA ASN A 94 34.18 10.82 17.11
C ASN A 94 34.41 9.38 17.59
N LEU A 95 35.62 8.85 17.37
CA LEU A 95 35.98 7.48 17.76
C LEU A 95 36.52 7.39 19.21
N GLY A 96 36.59 8.50 19.94
CA GLY A 96 37.11 8.57 21.31
C GLY A 96 38.64 8.51 21.38
N SER A 97 39.17 8.25 22.59
CA SER A 97 40.60 8.33 22.91
C SER A 97 41.40 7.08 22.56
N ASN A 98 40.74 5.92 22.39
CA ASN A 98 41.41 4.65 22.09
C ASN A 98 40.64 3.86 21.02
N PRO A 99 40.62 4.34 19.76
CA PRO A 99 39.88 3.67 18.70
C PRO A 99 40.55 2.39 18.21
N ALA A 100 39.76 1.49 17.62
CA ALA A 100 40.25 0.38 16.81
C ALA A 100 40.21 0.77 15.32
N ASN A 101 41.38 0.78 14.66
CA ASN A 101 41.49 1.05 13.24
C ASN A 101 41.74 -0.25 12.48
N ILE A 102 40.72 -0.75 11.79
CA ILE A 102 40.76 -1.97 10.99
C ILE A 102 41.08 -1.59 9.55
N THR A 103 42.35 -1.79 9.15
CA THR A 103 42.85 -1.44 7.81
C THR A 103 43.12 -2.65 6.93
N THR A 104 43.08 -3.85 7.53
CA THR A 104 43.15 -5.15 6.87
C THR A 104 42.15 -6.09 7.54
N SER A 105 41.75 -7.16 6.86
CA SER A 105 40.83 -8.14 7.43
C SER A 105 41.33 -8.65 8.78
N THR A 106 40.51 -8.49 9.81
CA THR A 106 40.86 -8.73 11.21
C THR A 106 39.74 -9.48 11.91
N THR A 107 40.07 -10.62 12.52
CA THR A 107 39.14 -11.35 13.39
C THR A 107 39.39 -10.96 14.84
N VAL A 108 38.33 -10.60 15.58
CA VAL A 108 38.38 -10.28 17.00
C VAL A 108 37.56 -11.33 17.75
N SER A 109 38.23 -12.14 18.57
CA SER A 109 37.61 -13.29 19.25
C SER A 109 37.47 -13.08 20.76
N VAL A 110 36.55 -13.82 21.36
CA VAL A 110 36.48 -14.03 22.81
C VAL A 110 37.53 -15.04 23.30
N ASP A 111 38.06 -15.89 22.42
CA ASP A 111 39.19 -16.74 22.76
C ASP A 111 40.45 -15.88 22.91
N THR A 112 41.02 -15.92 24.12
CA THR A 112 42.21 -15.17 24.49
C THR A 112 43.42 -16.08 24.71
N THR A 113 43.30 -17.35 24.32
CA THR A 113 44.39 -18.33 24.39
C THR A 113 45.56 -17.87 23.51
N GLY A 114 46.74 -17.72 24.11
CA GLY A 114 47.94 -17.29 23.38
C GLY A 114 47.92 -15.81 22.93
N ILE A 115 47.08 -14.97 23.54
CA ILE A 115 46.97 -13.55 23.18
C ILE A 115 48.31 -12.81 23.31
N THR A 116 48.61 -11.93 22.34
CA THR A 116 49.84 -11.14 22.30
C THR A 116 49.54 -9.64 22.40
N SER A 117 50.48 -8.85 22.91
CA SER A 117 50.30 -7.40 23.07
C SER A 117 49.92 -6.75 21.74
N GLY A 118 48.95 -5.83 21.76
CA GLY A 118 48.36 -5.19 20.58
C GLY A 118 47.15 -5.92 19.98
N THR A 119 46.92 -7.19 20.34
CA THR A 119 45.79 -7.98 19.83
C THR A 119 44.46 -7.44 20.37
N LEU A 120 43.47 -7.29 19.48
CA LEU A 120 42.09 -6.98 19.86
C LEU A 120 41.39 -8.25 20.35
N TYR A 121 40.56 -8.14 21.39
CA TYR A 121 39.75 -9.24 21.89
C TYR A 121 38.42 -8.75 22.47
N LEU A 122 37.46 -9.66 22.57
CA LEU A 122 36.13 -9.42 23.12
C LEU A 122 36.03 -9.99 24.55
N ARG A 123 35.48 -9.22 25.50
CA ARG A 123 35.18 -9.71 26.85
C ARG A 123 34.08 -8.88 27.50
N GLY A 124 33.04 -9.51 28.06
CA GLY A 124 31.94 -8.80 28.72
C GLY A 124 31.22 -7.79 27.80
N ASN A 125 30.94 -8.20 26.56
CA ASN A 125 30.27 -7.38 25.52
C ASN A 125 31.01 -6.10 25.12
N ARG A 126 32.32 -6.02 25.41
CA ARG A 126 33.19 -4.90 25.05
C ARG A 126 34.42 -5.40 24.30
N MET A 127 35.02 -4.51 23.52
CA MET A 127 36.29 -4.77 22.83
C MET A 127 37.45 -4.12 23.59
N PHE A 128 38.57 -4.83 23.67
CA PHE A 128 39.79 -4.36 24.34
C PHE A 128 41.01 -4.62 23.46
N ARG A 129 42.10 -3.88 23.70
CA ARG A 129 43.42 -4.15 23.14
C ARG A 129 44.36 -4.67 24.22
N TYR A 130 44.86 -5.89 24.10
CA TYR A 130 45.74 -6.43 25.14
C TYR A 130 47.04 -5.63 25.22
N ASP A 131 47.43 -5.19 26.43
CA ASP A 131 48.62 -4.36 26.66
C ASP A 131 49.89 -5.17 26.94
N GLY A 132 49.78 -6.50 27.03
CA GLY A 132 50.90 -7.40 27.35
C GLY A 132 51.11 -7.62 28.85
N ALA A 133 50.26 -7.07 29.71
CA ALA A 133 50.41 -7.27 31.15
C ALA A 133 50.07 -8.70 31.58
N VAL A 134 50.86 -9.24 32.50
CA VAL A 134 50.67 -10.56 33.08
C VAL A 134 50.58 -10.46 34.61
N SER A 135 49.94 -11.44 35.24
CA SER A 135 49.82 -11.53 36.70
C SER A 135 51.18 -11.75 37.35
N ASP A 136 51.41 -11.12 38.49
CA ASP A 136 52.58 -11.38 39.33
C ASP A 136 52.47 -12.79 39.94
N GLY A 137 53.32 -13.73 39.51
CA GLY A 137 53.32 -15.10 40.02
C GLY A 137 54.21 -16.08 39.24
N PRO A 138 54.38 -17.32 39.75
CA PRO A 138 55.24 -18.35 39.14
C PRO A 138 54.71 -18.90 37.80
N SER A 139 53.46 -18.61 37.45
CA SER A 139 52.87 -18.90 36.15
C SER A 139 52.13 -17.64 35.67
N PRO A 140 52.78 -16.76 34.89
CA PRO A 140 52.18 -15.51 34.45
C PRO A 140 50.96 -15.76 33.57
N VAL A 141 49.81 -15.21 33.95
CA VAL A 141 48.55 -15.26 33.19
C VAL A 141 48.23 -13.87 32.66
N PRO A 142 47.76 -13.71 31.40
CA PRO A 142 47.35 -12.42 30.87
C PRO A 142 46.34 -11.68 31.76
N VAL A 143 46.60 -10.41 32.04
CA VAL A 143 45.66 -9.51 32.73
C VAL A 143 44.74 -8.87 31.69
N LEU A 144 43.49 -9.31 31.67
CA LEU A 144 42.48 -8.90 30.69
C LEU A 144 41.48 -7.90 31.30
N SER A 145 40.71 -7.23 30.43
CA SER A 145 39.63 -6.30 30.79
C SER A 145 40.06 -5.06 31.58
N LYS A 146 41.23 -4.50 31.28
CA LYS A 146 41.64 -3.22 31.86
C LYS A 146 40.88 -2.07 31.18
N GLU A 147 40.28 -1.20 31.99
CA GLU A 147 39.50 -0.05 31.50
C GLU A 147 40.32 0.85 30.56
N SER A 148 41.61 1.07 30.87
CA SER A 148 42.52 1.87 30.05
C SER A 148 42.81 1.28 28.66
N THR A 149 42.47 0.01 28.44
CA THR A 149 42.70 -0.71 27.17
C THR A 149 41.43 -0.93 26.37
N MET A 150 40.30 -0.51 26.91
CA MET A 150 39.00 -0.62 26.27
C MET A 150 38.95 0.21 24.99
N ILE A 151 38.38 -0.37 23.94
CA ILE A 151 38.16 0.32 22.68
C ILE A 151 36.97 1.25 22.83
N THR A 152 37.17 2.52 22.48
CA THR A 152 36.13 3.54 22.61
C THR A 152 35.21 3.57 21.40
N GLY A 153 35.77 3.45 20.19
CA GLY A 153 35.07 3.45 18.91
C GLY A 153 35.83 2.64 17.85
N ILE A 154 35.19 2.38 16.71
CA ILE A 154 35.72 1.50 15.66
C ILE A 154 35.73 2.22 14.31
N LYS A 155 36.82 2.07 13.56
CA LYS A 155 36.89 2.44 12.15
C LYS A 155 37.28 1.24 11.31
N VAL A 156 36.43 0.88 10.34
CA VAL A 156 36.71 -0.14 9.32
C VAL A 156 36.98 0.56 8.00
N ALA A 157 38.19 0.42 7.47
CA ALA A 157 38.56 1.02 6.20
C ALA A 157 37.94 0.28 5.01
N SER A 158 37.77 0.97 3.89
CA SER A 158 37.36 0.36 2.64
C SER A 158 38.29 -0.79 2.23
N GLY A 159 37.68 -1.91 1.83
CA GLY A 159 38.37 -3.16 1.50
C GLY A 159 38.83 -4.00 2.71
N ALA A 160 38.66 -3.52 3.95
CA ALA A 160 38.92 -4.29 5.15
C ALA A 160 37.65 -4.97 5.68
N VAL A 161 37.81 -6.14 6.30
CA VAL A 161 36.72 -6.90 6.94
C VAL A 161 36.97 -7.02 8.44
N LEU A 162 36.03 -6.57 9.27
CA LEU A 162 36.02 -6.85 10.69
C LEU A 162 35.14 -8.07 10.95
N THR A 163 35.75 -9.19 11.37
CA THR A 163 35.04 -10.40 11.76
C THR A 163 34.97 -10.49 13.28
N LEU A 164 33.77 -10.50 13.84
CA LEU A 164 33.55 -10.69 15.28
C LEU A 164 33.29 -12.17 15.57
N ASP A 165 34.05 -12.73 16.50
CA ASP A 165 33.99 -14.15 16.85
C ASP A 165 33.56 -14.32 18.31
N TYR A 166 32.27 -14.56 18.50
CA TYR A 166 31.64 -14.76 19.80
C TYR A 166 31.49 -16.25 20.11
N ASN A 167 31.66 -16.63 21.38
CA ASN A 167 31.38 -17.98 21.84
C ASN A 167 29.87 -18.09 22.19
N GLY A 168 29.02 -18.19 21.18
CA GLY A 168 27.57 -18.25 21.33
C GLY A 168 26.81 -17.77 20.10
N SER A 169 25.47 -17.82 20.17
CA SER A 169 24.60 -17.42 19.04
C SER A 169 24.36 -15.91 18.97
N ASN A 170 24.75 -15.14 19.99
CA ASN A 170 24.39 -13.74 20.09
C ASN A 170 25.59 -12.90 20.56
N GLY A 171 25.97 -11.92 19.73
CA GLY A 171 27.08 -11.02 19.95
C GLY A 171 26.62 -9.61 20.29
N ASN A 172 26.95 -9.14 21.49
CA ASN A 172 26.67 -7.77 21.90
C ASN A 172 27.96 -6.95 21.93
N LEU A 173 27.92 -5.73 21.39
CA LEU A 173 29.04 -4.80 21.43
C LEU A 173 28.61 -3.42 21.93
N TYR A 174 29.14 -3.04 23.10
CA TYR A 174 28.97 -1.71 23.68
C TYR A 174 30.20 -0.86 23.42
N LEU A 175 29.98 0.33 22.86
CA LEU A 175 30.97 1.37 22.62
C LEU A 175 30.50 2.69 23.20
N TYR A 176 31.44 3.48 23.72
CA TYR A 176 31.16 4.83 24.22
C TYR A 176 31.09 5.87 23.10
N ASN A 177 31.63 5.53 21.94
CA ASN A 177 31.82 6.43 20.81
C ASN A 177 31.30 5.78 19.51
N ASP A 178 31.70 6.33 18.38
CA ASP A 178 31.11 6.02 17.09
C ASP A 178 31.70 4.77 16.44
N ILE A 179 30.94 4.19 15.51
CA ILE A 179 31.45 3.29 14.48
C ILE A 179 31.48 4.05 13.16
N GLN A 180 32.65 4.07 12.51
CA GLN A 180 32.82 4.42 11.10
C GLN A 180 33.06 3.14 10.29
N ASN A 181 32.08 2.70 9.48
CA ASN A 181 32.22 1.50 8.65
C ASN A 181 32.28 1.86 7.17
N ASP A 182 33.48 1.81 6.57
CA ASP A 182 33.67 1.97 5.11
C ASP A 182 34.03 0.64 4.42
N GLY A 183 34.13 -0.46 5.17
CA GLY A 183 34.50 -1.80 4.70
C GLY A 183 33.37 -2.82 4.88
N GLU A 184 33.63 -3.95 5.53
CA GLU A 184 32.60 -4.93 5.90
C GLU A 184 32.71 -5.30 7.39
N ILE A 185 31.58 -5.46 8.06
CA ILE A 185 31.50 -6.09 9.39
C ILE A 185 30.69 -7.39 9.26
N THR A 186 31.23 -8.48 9.79
CA THR A 186 30.60 -9.81 9.77
C THR A 186 30.92 -10.58 11.04
N VAL A 187 30.38 -11.79 11.16
CA VAL A 187 30.69 -12.73 12.25
C VAL A 187 31.36 -14.00 11.72
N ALA A 188 32.11 -14.67 12.60
CA ALA A 188 32.82 -15.91 12.26
C ALA A 188 31.84 -17.06 11.97
N ALA A 189 32.00 -17.72 10.81
CA ALA A 189 31.11 -18.79 10.35
C ALA A 189 31.21 -20.08 11.18
N ALA A 190 32.37 -20.34 11.79
CA ALA A 190 32.69 -21.61 12.45
C ALA A 190 31.98 -21.82 13.80
N ALA A 191 31.28 -20.81 14.32
CA ALA A 191 30.67 -20.88 15.64
C ALA A 191 29.37 -21.73 15.67
N MET A 192 28.59 -21.81 14.58
CA MET A 192 27.37 -22.63 14.50
C MET A 192 27.02 -23.07 13.06
N PRO A 193 27.00 -24.39 12.77
CA PRO A 193 26.73 -24.89 11.41
C PRO A 193 25.29 -24.64 10.92
N ALA A 194 24.34 -24.33 11.81
CA ALA A 194 22.93 -24.14 11.46
C ALA A 194 22.49 -22.67 11.34
N ASN A 195 23.23 -21.74 11.94
CA ASN A 195 22.85 -20.32 12.02
C ASN A 195 24.08 -19.42 12.12
N VAL A 196 24.01 -18.27 11.47
CA VAL A 196 24.94 -17.16 11.70
C VAL A 196 24.63 -16.55 13.06
N ALA A 197 25.64 -16.04 13.77
CA ALA A 197 25.45 -15.40 15.07
C ALA A 197 24.80 -14.01 14.91
N ASP A 198 23.91 -13.68 15.83
CA ASP A 198 23.28 -12.37 15.93
C ASP A 198 24.30 -11.30 16.34
N LEU A 199 24.02 -10.05 15.97
CA LEU A 199 24.88 -8.91 16.29
C LEU A 199 24.05 -7.70 16.73
N SER A 200 24.29 -7.25 17.96
CA SER A 200 23.68 -6.03 18.50
C SER A 200 24.74 -4.98 18.83
N PHE A 201 24.54 -3.78 18.31
CA PHE A 201 25.40 -2.62 18.55
C PHE A 201 24.73 -1.59 19.46
N TYR A 202 25.46 -1.19 20.50
CA TYR A 202 25.10 -0.10 21.40
C TYR A 202 26.22 0.94 21.36
N LEU A 203 26.00 2.04 20.66
CA LEU A 203 27.04 3.00 20.29
C LEU A 203 26.51 4.43 20.30
N PHE A 204 27.40 5.42 20.15
CA PHE A 204 26.96 6.81 20.11
C PHE A 204 26.40 7.20 18.72
N ASN A 205 27.19 7.16 17.64
CA ASN A 205 26.68 7.27 16.27
C ASN A 205 27.25 6.20 15.33
N TYR A 206 26.46 5.81 14.33
CA TYR A 206 26.93 4.97 13.22
C TYR A 206 27.03 5.83 11.97
N VAL A 207 28.18 5.78 11.30
CA VAL A 207 28.37 6.41 9.99
C VAL A 207 29.08 5.42 9.09
N GLY A 208 28.51 5.09 7.93
CA GLY A 208 29.17 4.11 7.08
C GLY A 208 28.65 4.01 5.66
N SER A 209 29.57 3.66 4.77
CA SER A 209 29.32 3.23 3.39
C SER A 209 29.59 1.73 3.19
N GLY A 210 30.18 1.09 4.20
CA GLY A 210 30.50 -0.33 4.24
C GLY A 210 29.31 -1.21 4.61
N SER A 211 29.42 -2.50 4.33
CA SER A 211 28.37 -3.49 4.59
C SER A 211 28.40 -4.05 6.00
N ILE A 212 27.25 -4.53 6.46
CA ILE A 212 27.09 -5.44 7.59
C ILE A 212 26.47 -6.73 7.03
N ASN A 213 27.19 -7.84 7.13
CA ASN A 213 26.82 -9.07 6.47
C ASN A 213 26.71 -10.23 7.48
N LEU A 214 25.48 -10.57 7.80
CA LEU A 214 25.06 -11.69 8.63
C LEU A 214 24.24 -12.72 7.82
N ALA A 215 24.37 -12.71 6.50
CA ALA A 215 23.70 -13.69 5.65
C ALA A 215 24.23 -15.10 5.92
N GLY A 216 23.36 -16.11 5.78
CA GLY A 216 23.77 -17.51 5.75
C GLY A 216 24.85 -17.74 4.69
N LYS A 217 25.95 -18.40 5.08
CA LYS A 217 27.14 -18.60 4.23
C LYS A 217 27.21 -20.01 3.65
N GLU A 218 26.55 -20.96 4.31
CA GLU A 218 26.48 -22.37 3.93
C GLU A 218 25.05 -22.74 3.52
N THR A 219 24.87 -23.73 2.65
CA THR A 219 23.55 -24.20 2.20
C THR A 219 22.61 -24.46 3.37
N GLY A 220 21.41 -23.87 3.34
CA GLY A 220 20.40 -24.00 4.39
C GLY A 220 20.71 -23.28 5.71
N GLN A 221 21.86 -22.58 5.82
CA GLN A 221 22.22 -21.86 7.03
C GLN A 221 21.33 -20.63 7.22
N ARG A 222 20.82 -20.45 8.43
CA ARG A 222 20.04 -19.27 8.79
C ARG A 222 20.92 -18.01 8.85
N GLY A 223 20.39 -16.88 8.40
CA GLY A 223 20.98 -15.58 8.68
C GLY A 223 20.91 -15.23 10.16
N GLY A 224 21.78 -14.31 10.60
CA GLY A 224 21.80 -13.81 11.98
C GLY A 224 20.98 -12.53 12.11
N ASP A 225 20.45 -12.28 13.31
CA ASP A 225 19.71 -11.05 13.59
C ASP A 225 20.67 -9.84 13.75
N PHE A 226 20.23 -8.66 13.34
CA PHE A 226 20.99 -7.42 13.51
C PHE A 226 20.20 -6.35 14.26
N GLU A 227 20.79 -5.82 15.32
CA GLU A 227 20.24 -4.68 16.05
C GLU A 227 21.24 -3.53 16.17
N MET A 228 20.76 -2.30 16.03
CA MET A 228 21.56 -1.10 16.25
C MET A 228 20.79 -0.09 17.10
N TYR A 229 21.40 0.32 18.20
CA TYR A 229 20.95 1.42 19.05
C TYR A 229 22.00 2.53 19.01
N ALA A 230 21.62 3.66 18.44
CA ALA A 230 22.49 4.81 18.28
C ALA A 230 21.75 6.13 18.56
N ASN A 231 22.49 7.21 18.76
CA ASN A 231 21.92 8.55 18.72
C ASN A 231 21.60 8.95 17.27
N ILE A 232 22.56 8.82 16.35
CA ILE A 232 22.36 9.03 14.91
C ILE A 232 22.89 7.84 14.10
N VAL A 233 22.15 7.43 13.08
CA VAL A 233 22.55 6.43 12.09
C VAL A 233 22.60 7.08 10.72
N ASN A 234 23.77 7.09 10.08
CA ASN A 234 23.95 7.48 8.69
C ASN A 234 24.54 6.30 7.90
N ASN A 235 23.67 5.53 7.28
CA ASN A 235 24.02 4.31 6.56
C ASN A 235 23.83 4.48 5.05
N SER A 236 24.88 4.18 4.29
CA SER A 236 24.85 4.10 2.83
C SER A 236 25.33 2.74 2.31
N GLY A 237 25.76 1.84 3.19
CA GLY A 237 26.14 0.47 2.85
C GLY A 237 25.01 -0.53 3.09
N ASN A 238 25.20 -1.76 2.62
CA ASN A 238 24.17 -2.80 2.71
C ASN A 238 24.15 -3.47 4.09
N ILE A 239 22.96 -3.78 4.60
CA ILE A 239 22.76 -4.64 5.78
C ILE A 239 22.03 -5.89 5.31
N VAL A 240 22.66 -7.05 5.45
CA VAL A 240 22.12 -8.32 4.92
C VAL A 240 22.07 -9.37 6.02
N THR A 241 20.88 -9.88 6.30
CA THR A 241 20.60 -10.94 7.29
C THR A 241 19.87 -12.12 6.63
N SER A 242 20.01 -12.26 5.31
CA SER A 242 19.26 -13.24 4.53
C SER A 242 19.62 -14.68 4.87
N GLY A 243 18.65 -15.58 4.76
CA GLY A 243 18.92 -17.01 4.84
C GLY A 243 19.66 -17.51 3.61
N ALA A 244 20.52 -18.53 3.75
CA ALA A 244 21.17 -19.14 2.62
C ALA A 244 20.19 -19.98 1.80
N ASP A 245 20.42 -20.07 0.50
CA ASP A 245 19.67 -20.96 -0.38
C ASP A 245 19.82 -22.42 0.05
N GLY A 246 18.78 -23.19 -0.24
CA GLY A 246 18.76 -24.64 -0.08
C GLY A 246 19.31 -25.35 -1.31
N ASP A 247 19.27 -26.69 -1.27
CA ASP A 247 19.53 -27.53 -2.44
C ASP A 247 18.36 -28.49 -2.67
N ALA A 248 18.53 -29.50 -3.53
CA ALA A 248 17.49 -30.48 -3.84
C ALA A 248 17.04 -31.34 -2.64
N SER A 249 17.82 -31.39 -1.57
CA SER A 249 17.60 -32.21 -0.37
C SER A 249 17.63 -31.41 0.95
N THR A 250 18.21 -30.22 0.92
CA THR A 250 18.42 -29.35 2.07
C THR A 250 17.41 -28.21 2.05
N VAL A 251 16.66 -28.03 3.13
CA VAL A 251 15.76 -26.89 3.31
C VAL A 251 16.57 -25.60 3.36
N VAL A 252 15.99 -24.50 2.87
CA VAL A 252 16.61 -23.18 2.89
C VAL A 252 16.87 -22.68 4.32
N GLY A 253 17.75 -21.69 4.43
CA GLY A 253 17.91 -20.91 5.65
C GLY A 253 16.79 -19.91 5.84
N ASN A 254 16.36 -19.73 7.07
CA ASN A 254 15.54 -18.57 7.46
C ASN A 254 16.41 -17.31 7.45
N SER A 255 15.81 -16.16 7.17
CA SER A 255 16.42 -14.86 7.46
C SER A 255 16.44 -14.55 8.96
N GLY A 256 17.36 -13.66 9.33
CA GLY A 256 17.29 -12.90 10.58
C GLY A 256 16.64 -11.53 10.37
N TYR A 257 16.21 -10.87 11.44
CA TYR A 257 15.61 -9.54 11.38
C TYR A 257 16.65 -8.42 11.46
N VAL A 258 16.25 -7.20 11.08
CA VAL A 258 17.02 -5.97 11.26
C VAL A 258 16.22 -4.98 12.08
N ARG A 259 16.78 -4.48 13.19
CA ARG A 259 16.20 -3.40 13.98
C ARG A 259 17.18 -2.25 14.14
N ILE A 260 16.75 -1.04 13.81
CA ILE A 260 17.53 0.18 13.99
C ILE A 260 16.72 1.18 14.81
N PHE A 261 17.24 1.52 15.97
CA PHE A 261 16.66 2.54 16.83
C PHE A 261 17.59 3.75 16.93
N SER A 262 17.01 4.93 16.77
CA SER A 262 17.71 6.20 16.90
C SER A 262 16.97 7.19 17.79
N GLN A 263 17.71 7.93 18.61
CA GLN A 263 17.12 9.05 19.37
C GLN A 263 16.98 10.33 18.54
N ALA A 264 17.84 10.57 17.55
CA ALA A 264 17.88 11.84 16.83
C ALA A 264 17.60 11.73 15.33
N ALA A 265 18.28 10.83 14.62
CA ALA A 265 18.06 10.67 13.19
C ALA A 265 18.52 9.32 12.63
N ILE A 266 17.75 8.78 11.69
CA ILE A 266 18.17 7.70 10.77
C ILE A 266 18.20 8.26 9.36
N ALA A 267 19.36 8.19 8.71
CA ALA A 267 19.53 8.40 7.28
C ALA A 267 19.97 7.07 6.66
N ASN A 268 19.11 6.42 5.90
CA ASN A 268 19.43 5.19 5.20
C ASN A 268 19.36 5.39 3.68
N SER A 269 20.45 5.10 2.98
CA SER A 269 20.53 5.07 1.51
C SER A 269 21.05 3.72 0.99
N GLY A 270 21.54 2.85 1.87
CA GLY A 270 21.96 1.49 1.53
C GLY A 270 20.78 0.52 1.54
N ALA A 271 20.96 -0.66 0.92
CA ALA A 271 19.93 -1.69 0.92
C ALA A 271 19.89 -2.45 2.25
N ILE A 272 18.70 -2.81 2.71
CA ILE A 272 18.51 -3.72 3.86
C ILE A 272 17.72 -4.95 3.40
N GLN A 273 18.27 -6.14 3.61
CA GLN A 273 17.69 -7.38 3.10
C GLN A 273 17.60 -8.47 4.18
N THR A 274 16.35 -8.84 4.50
CA THR A 274 15.95 -9.87 5.48
C THR A 274 15.19 -11.02 4.78
N SER A 275 15.60 -11.35 3.55
CA SER A 275 14.95 -12.39 2.72
C SER A 275 15.33 -13.81 3.13
N ALA A 276 14.37 -14.72 3.08
CA ALA A 276 14.66 -16.14 3.19
C ALA A 276 15.43 -16.67 1.96
N GLY A 277 16.11 -17.80 2.13
CA GLY A 277 16.73 -18.50 1.01
C GLY A 277 15.70 -19.14 0.07
N SER A 278 16.11 -19.44 -1.15
CA SER A 278 15.31 -20.15 -2.15
C SER A 278 15.82 -21.56 -2.43
N SER A 279 14.97 -22.43 -2.94
CA SER A 279 15.35 -23.78 -3.39
C SER A 279 14.50 -24.21 -4.59
N SER A 280 15.10 -24.96 -5.51
CA SER A 280 14.39 -25.57 -6.66
C SER A 280 13.90 -26.99 -6.40
N GLY A 281 14.26 -27.61 -5.26
CA GLY A 281 13.89 -28.99 -4.95
C GLY A 281 13.43 -29.23 -3.51
N SER A 282 13.43 -28.18 -2.68
CA SER A 282 12.99 -28.23 -1.28
C SER A 282 12.13 -27.01 -0.95
N ARG A 283 11.59 -26.99 0.26
CA ARG A 283 10.73 -25.90 0.76
C ARG A 283 11.54 -24.63 1.03
N THR A 284 10.89 -23.49 0.86
CA THR A 284 11.42 -22.19 1.29
C THR A 284 11.06 -21.86 2.75
N ALA A 285 11.33 -20.63 3.17
CA ALA A 285 11.13 -20.08 4.49
C ALA A 285 10.50 -18.67 4.38
N PRO A 286 9.87 -18.16 5.46
CA PRO A 286 9.28 -16.82 5.46
C PRO A 286 10.37 -15.74 5.52
N GLY A 287 10.03 -14.53 5.06
CA GLY A 287 10.86 -13.35 5.28
C GLY A 287 10.86 -12.90 6.75
N ALA A 288 11.81 -12.05 7.13
CA ALA A 288 11.96 -11.54 8.50
C ALA A 288 11.84 -10.01 8.54
N ASN A 289 11.73 -9.43 9.73
CA ASN A 289 11.33 -8.03 9.89
C ASN A 289 12.47 -7.03 9.65
N ILE A 290 12.13 -5.86 9.11
CA ILE A 290 12.96 -4.65 9.10
C ILE A 290 12.22 -3.58 9.89
N GLU A 291 12.75 -3.20 11.05
CA GLU A 291 12.18 -2.17 11.91
C GLU A 291 13.17 -1.00 12.01
N MET A 292 12.76 0.19 11.55
CA MET A 292 13.52 1.41 11.75
C MET A 292 12.67 2.44 12.47
N TYR A 293 13.11 2.83 13.65
CA TYR A 293 12.41 3.81 14.46
C TYR A 293 13.36 4.93 14.90
N SER A 294 12.99 6.16 14.58
CA SER A 294 13.63 7.34 15.15
C SER A 294 12.66 8.07 16.07
N LEU A 295 13.10 8.50 17.23
CA LEU A 295 12.29 9.42 18.05
C LEU A 295 12.03 10.76 17.34
N ARG A 296 12.80 11.09 16.30
CA ARG A 296 12.69 12.39 15.61
C ARG A 296 12.67 12.28 14.10
N ASP A 297 13.79 12.04 13.42
CA ASP A 297 13.86 12.12 11.95
C ASP A 297 14.29 10.77 11.32
N LEU A 298 13.53 10.25 10.36
CA LEU A 298 13.85 9.07 9.56
C LEU A 298 13.75 9.40 8.07
N VAL A 299 14.87 9.28 7.37
CA VAL A 299 14.95 9.41 5.91
C VAL A 299 15.46 8.11 5.33
N ASN A 300 14.63 7.42 4.55
CA ASN A 300 14.99 6.23 3.79
C ASN A 300 14.96 6.52 2.28
N SER A 301 16.05 6.19 1.62
CA SER A 301 16.21 6.22 0.15
C SER A 301 16.76 4.91 -0.42
N GLY A 302 17.18 4.00 0.47
CA GLY A 302 17.59 2.65 0.09
C GLY A 302 16.42 1.70 -0.05
N ASN A 303 16.62 0.61 -0.78
CA ASN A 303 15.62 -0.45 -0.91
C ASN A 303 15.61 -1.33 0.34
N LEU A 304 14.43 -1.62 0.87
CA LEU A 304 14.25 -2.53 2.01
C LEU A 304 13.45 -3.74 1.52
N THR A 305 13.97 -4.95 1.74
CA THR A 305 13.36 -6.18 1.26
C THR A 305 13.26 -7.20 2.38
N ALA A 306 12.04 -7.59 2.70
CA ALA A 306 11.70 -8.60 3.69
C ALA A 306 10.87 -9.74 3.08
N SER A 307 11.06 -10.05 1.80
CA SER A 307 10.29 -11.10 1.11
C SER A 307 10.65 -12.50 1.59
N ALA A 308 9.70 -13.43 1.46
CA ALA A 308 10.01 -14.86 1.53
C ALA A 308 10.86 -15.30 0.32
N GLY A 309 11.41 -16.51 0.38
CA GLY A 309 12.11 -17.11 -0.76
C GLY A 309 11.16 -17.87 -1.67
N SER A 310 11.70 -18.62 -2.61
CA SER A 310 10.94 -19.52 -3.50
C SER A 310 11.26 -20.99 -3.25
N GLY A 311 10.28 -21.89 -3.37
CA GLY A 311 10.45 -23.30 -3.00
C GLY A 311 9.37 -24.27 -3.48
N VAL A 312 9.63 -25.57 -3.34
CA VAL A 312 8.63 -26.63 -3.53
C VAL A 312 7.77 -26.72 -2.27
N ASN A 313 6.79 -25.83 -2.17
CA ASN A 313 6.14 -25.51 -0.89
C ASN A 313 5.11 -26.56 -0.44
N SER A 314 4.63 -27.42 -1.35
CA SER A 314 3.50 -28.32 -1.11
C SER A 314 2.34 -27.55 -0.47
N THR A 315 1.73 -28.04 0.62
CA THR A 315 0.62 -27.35 1.31
C THR A 315 1.09 -26.28 2.33
N SER A 316 2.34 -25.84 2.28
CA SER A 316 2.88 -24.85 3.23
C SER A 316 2.86 -23.46 2.61
N ARG A 317 2.48 -22.44 3.39
CA ARG A 317 2.51 -21.04 2.95
C ARG A 317 3.57 -20.28 3.73
N TYR A 318 4.48 -19.63 3.03
CA TYR A 318 5.58 -18.87 3.63
C TYR A 318 5.41 -17.40 3.31
N SER A 319 4.99 -16.63 4.31
CA SER A 319 4.67 -15.22 4.11
C SER A 319 5.92 -14.35 4.00
N GLY A 320 5.77 -13.20 3.33
CA GLY A 320 6.69 -12.09 3.49
C GLY A 320 6.76 -11.63 4.95
N GLY A 321 7.88 -10.98 5.31
CA GLY A 321 8.11 -10.36 6.60
C GLY A 321 7.40 -9.01 6.74
N SER A 322 7.83 -8.21 7.71
CA SER A 322 7.29 -6.85 7.91
C SER A 322 8.36 -5.78 7.76
N ILE A 323 7.98 -4.63 7.20
CA ILE A 323 8.81 -3.41 7.18
C ILE A 323 8.06 -2.33 7.93
N ARG A 324 8.64 -1.83 9.03
CA ARG A 324 8.04 -0.78 9.86
C ARG A 324 8.97 0.41 9.98
N LEU A 325 8.55 1.56 9.46
CA LEU A 325 9.26 2.82 9.54
C LEU A 325 8.48 3.79 10.43
N GLY A 326 9.08 4.23 11.54
CA GLY A 326 8.47 5.15 12.48
C GLY A 326 9.33 6.38 12.77
N ALA A 327 8.70 7.55 12.82
CA ALA A 327 9.37 8.79 13.22
C ALA A 327 8.46 9.71 14.05
N GLY A 328 9.05 10.56 14.89
CA GLY A 328 8.30 11.60 15.62
C GLY A 328 8.09 12.89 14.84
N SER A 329 9.04 13.31 13.99
CA SER A 329 9.03 14.61 13.30
C SER A 329 9.04 14.45 11.77
N LEU A 330 10.05 13.81 11.19
CA LEU A 330 10.15 13.63 9.74
C LEU A 330 10.19 12.15 9.41
N LEU A 331 9.23 11.66 8.62
CA LEU A 331 9.31 10.38 7.95
C LEU A 331 9.35 10.60 6.43
N LEU A 332 10.51 10.43 5.80
CA LEU A 332 10.67 10.55 4.35
C LEU A 332 11.13 9.22 3.77
N ASN A 333 10.27 8.57 2.99
CA ASN A 333 10.61 7.38 2.23
C ASN A 333 10.62 7.66 0.71
N THR A 334 11.75 7.41 0.08
CA THR A 334 11.97 7.50 -1.38
C THR A 334 12.46 6.19 -1.98
N GLY A 335 12.89 5.24 -1.14
CA GLY A 335 13.31 3.90 -1.57
C GLY A 335 12.13 2.92 -1.66
N ASN A 336 12.33 1.82 -2.38
CA ASN A 336 11.29 0.78 -2.51
C ASN A 336 11.27 -0.14 -1.30
N LEU A 337 10.06 -0.46 -0.82
CA LEU A 337 9.83 -1.38 0.29
C LEU A 337 9.09 -2.61 -0.25
N THR A 338 9.63 -3.81 -0.02
CA THR A 338 9.09 -5.05 -0.58
C THR A 338 8.97 -6.17 0.47
N THR A 339 7.77 -6.75 0.60
CA THR A 339 7.45 -7.82 1.56
C THR A 339 6.67 -8.96 0.89
N ASP A 340 7.12 -9.42 -0.28
CA ASP A 340 6.37 -10.42 -1.04
C ASP A 340 6.33 -11.80 -0.36
N GLY A 341 5.23 -12.51 -0.56
CA GLY A 341 5.07 -13.90 -0.19
C GLY A 341 5.88 -14.85 -1.06
N ALA A 342 6.03 -16.09 -0.61
CA ALA A 342 6.84 -17.07 -1.32
C ALA A 342 6.20 -17.55 -2.61
N ASP A 343 6.94 -17.48 -3.71
CA ASP A 343 6.57 -18.19 -4.93
C ASP A 343 6.83 -19.69 -4.75
N SER A 344 5.86 -20.49 -5.15
CA SER A 344 6.07 -21.92 -5.28
C SER A 344 6.68 -22.26 -6.63
N VAL A 345 7.58 -23.25 -6.67
CA VAL A 345 8.18 -23.77 -7.90
C VAL A 345 7.92 -25.26 -8.07
N LEU A 346 7.99 -25.72 -9.31
CA LEU A 346 7.89 -27.13 -9.66
C LEU A 346 9.24 -27.83 -9.54
N ASN A 347 9.25 -29.02 -8.97
CA ASN A 347 10.37 -29.95 -9.09
C ASN A 347 10.29 -30.74 -10.42
N ALA A 348 11.41 -31.31 -10.87
CA ALA A 348 11.56 -32.10 -12.10
C ALA A 348 10.66 -33.36 -12.15
N THR A 349 10.17 -33.84 -11.02
CA THR A 349 8.97 -34.69 -10.96
C THR A 349 7.76 -33.77 -10.93
N GLU A 350 7.09 -33.61 -12.07
CA GLU A 350 5.99 -32.67 -12.37
C GLU A 350 4.79 -32.67 -11.40
N THR A 351 4.83 -33.44 -10.31
CA THR A 351 3.77 -33.62 -9.30
C THR A 351 4.02 -32.86 -7.99
N ASP A 352 5.25 -32.40 -7.74
CA ASP A 352 5.63 -31.80 -6.45
C ASP A 352 5.82 -30.27 -6.65
N GLY A 353 4.71 -29.54 -6.60
CA GLY A 353 4.64 -28.07 -6.57
C GLY A 353 4.24 -27.56 -5.17
N GLY A 354 3.40 -26.52 -5.12
CA GLY A 354 2.90 -26.02 -3.84
C GLY A 354 2.12 -24.71 -3.88
N GLU A 355 1.62 -24.34 -2.71
CA GLU A 355 0.91 -23.08 -2.45
C GLU A 355 1.85 -21.87 -2.47
N GLY A 356 1.29 -20.75 -2.91
CA GLY A 356 1.92 -19.44 -2.78
C GLY A 356 1.81 -18.89 -1.35
N GLY A 357 2.84 -18.18 -0.91
CA GLY A 357 2.91 -17.54 0.39
C GLY A 357 2.19 -16.19 0.44
N PHE A 358 1.70 -15.75 1.60
CA PHE A 358 1.02 -14.46 1.69
C PHE A 358 1.99 -13.28 1.62
N GLY A 359 1.55 -12.16 1.05
CA GLY A 359 2.25 -10.89 1.20
C GLY A 359 2.37 -10.49 2.67
N GLY A 360 3.42 -9.73 2.97
CA GLY A 360 3.76 -9.27 4.31
C GLY A 360 3.09 -7.95 4.71
N GLU A 361 3.72 -7.21 5.62
CA GLU A 361 3.20 -5.94 6.15
C GLU A 361 4.19 -4.79 5.90
N ILE A 362 3.71 -3.66 5.40
CA ILE A 362 4.49 -2.42 5.32
C ILE A 362 3.75 -1.34 6.10
N THR A 363 4.39 -0.77 7.12
CA THR A 363 3.81 0.28 7.96
C THR A 363 4.71 1.51 7.99
N LEU A 364 4.16 2.66 7.61
CA LEU A 364 4.77 3.99 7.76
C LEU A 364 3.98 4.76 8.82
N SER A 365 4.61 5.11 9.94
CA SER A 365 3.93 5.78 11.05
C SER A 365 4.65 7.07 11.46
N LEU A 366 3.86 8.15 11.63
CA LEU A 366 4.32 9.42 12.17
C LEU A 366 3.43 9.84 13.34
N SER A 367 4.00 10.00 14.54
CA SER A 367 3.25 10.41 15.73
C SER A 367 3.22 11.93 15.96
N GLY A 368 4.12 12.69 15.34
CA GLY A 368 4.26 14.13 15.63
C GLY A 368 4.81 14.47 17.03
N GLU A 369 4.92 13.46 17.90
CA GLU A 369 5.38 13.53 19.28
C GLU A 369 6.88 13.26 19.43
N GLY A 370 7.52 14.02 20.29
CA GLY A 370 8.88 13.79 20.78
C GLY A 370 8.91 13.18 22.17
N ALA A 371 10.12 12.88 22.63
CA ALA A 371 10.34 12.37 23.99
C ALA A 371 9.70 13.28 25.05
N GLU A 372 9.09 12.67 26.07
CA GLU A 372 8.42 13.36 27.19
C GLU A 372 7.18 14.19 26.79
N GLY A 373 6.54 13.88 25.65
CA GLY A 373 5.31 14.55 25.21
C GLY A 373 5.54 15.94 24.59
N LEU A 374 6.74 16.19 24.06
CA LEU A 374 7.07 17.45 23.38
C LEU A 374 6.65 17.40 21.91
N ALA A 375 5.78 18.30 21.47
CA ALA A 375 5.38 18.39 20.06
C ALA A 375 6.52 18.96 19.17
N TYR A 376 6.81 18.31 18.04
CA TYR A 376 7.76 18.83 17.03
C TYR A 376 7.14 19.92 16.16
N ALA A 377 7.91 20.94 15.76
CA ALA A 377 7.34 22.17 15.20
C ALA A 377 6.72 22.04 13.79
N ALA A 378 7.14 21.05 12.98
CA ALA A 378 6.63 20.85 11.63
C ALA A 378 6.71 19.36 11.23
N PRO A 379 5.88 18.49 11.84
CA PRO A 379 5.89 17.07 11.50
C PRO A 379 5.51 16.85 10.03
N ARG A 380 6.13 15.85 9.40
CA ARG A 380 5.87 15.55 7.99
C ARG A 380 6.15 14.09 7.65
N LEU A 381 5.17 13.44 7.01
CA LEU A 381 5.31 12.15 6.35
C LEU A 381 5.29 12.35 4.83
N VAL A 382 6.33 11.91 4.14
CA VAL A 382 6.38 11.86 2.67
C VAL A 382 6.79 10.47 2.21
N ASN A 383 5.94 9.83 1.40
CA ASN A 383 6.30 8.63 0.64
C ASN A 383 6.31 8.94 -0.85
N THR A 384 7.38 8.56 -1.53
CA THR A 384 7.52 8.60 -3.00
C THR A 384 8.00 7.27 -3.59
N GLY A 385 8.50 6.37 -2.73
CA GLY A 385 8.95 5.03 -3.13
C GLY A 385 7.78 4.07 -3.36
N THR A 386 8.04 2.99 -4.09
CA THR A 386 7.06 1.91 -4.27
C THR A 386 6.96 1.07 -3.01
N LEU A 387 5.74 0.82 -2.54
CA LEU A 387 5.44 -0.10 -1.44
C LEU A 387 4.77 -1.34 -2.04
N GLN A 388 5.36 -2.52 -1.84
CA GLN A 388 4.89 -3.77 -2.45
C GLN A 388 4.81 -4.90 -1.42
N ALA A 389 3.63 -5.50 -1.28
CA ALA A 389 3.36 -6.63 -0.40
C ALA A 389 2.50 -7.66 -1.16
N ASN A 390 3.00 -8.18 -2.28
CA ASN A 390 2.22 -9.08 -3.12
C ASN A 390 2.20 -10.50 -2.53
N GLY A 391 1.14 -11.23 -2.80
CA GLY A 391 1.10 -12.67 -2.57
C GLY A 391 1.97 -13.42 -3.59
N GLY A 392 2.59 -14.51 -3.16
CA GLY A 392 3.40 -15.36 -4.02
C GLY A 392 2.55 -16.26 -4.91
N ASP A 393 3.10 -16.65 -6.05
CA ASP A 393 2.43 -17.51 -7.02
C ASP A 393 2.39 -18.98 -6.54
N SER A 394 1.34 -19.72 -6.91
CA SER A 394 1.33 -21.17 -6.76
C SER A 394 1.92 -21.87 -7.98
N ALA A 395 2.46 -23.07 -7.73
CA ALA A 395 2.95 -23.98 -8.74
C ALA A 395 2.17 -25.27 -8.66
N TYR A 396 1.60 -25.68 -9.79
CA TYR A 396 0.73 -26.86 -9.96
C TYR A 396 -0.74 -26.63 -9.64
N ASP A 397 -1.54 -27.36 -10.40
CA ASP A 397 -2.95 -27.14 -10.66
C ASP A 397 -3.89 -27.34 -9.47
N SER A 398 -3.44 -27.93 -8.37
CA SER A 398 -4.27 -28.19 -7.19
C SER A 398 -4.01 -27.24 -6.02
N TYR A 399 -3.17 -26.22 -6.22
CA TYR A 399 -2.72 -25.34 -5.15
C TYR A 399 -3.22 -23.91 -5.29
N VAL A 400 -3.42 -23.28 -4.13
CA VAL A 400 -3.87 -21.90 -4.01
C VAL A 400 -2.65 -20.99 -3.94
N ALA A 401 -2.68 -19.91 -4.72
CA ALA A 401 -1.69 -18.85 -4.62
C ALA A 401 -1.81 -18.07 -3.29
N GLY A 402 -0.85 -17.20 -3.04
CA GLY A 402 -0.78 -16.38 -1.84
C GLY A 402 -1.65 -15.13 -1.94
N ARG A 403 -2.34 -14.74 -0.86
CA ARG A 403 -3.05 -13.46 -0.80
C ARG A 403 -2.08 -12.28 -0.76
N GLY A 404 -2.53 -11.12 -1.27
CA GLY A 404 -1.85 -9.85 -1.04
C GLY A 404 -1.74 -9.52 0.45
N GLY A 405 -0.72 -8.75 0.80
CA GLY A 405 -0.39 -8.31 2.16
C GLY A 405 -1.09 -7.01 2.57
N ASN A 406 -0.52 -6.32 3.55
CA ASN A 406 -1.07 -5.08 4.08
C ASN A 406 -0.08 -3.92 3.94
N ILE A 407 -0.54 -2.77 3.46
CA ILE A 407 0.22 -1.52 3.45
C ILE A 407 -0.56 -0.50 4.28
N ARG A 408 0.03 0.00 5.36
CA ARG A 408 -0.56 1.02 6.23
C ARG A 408 0.31 2.28 6.27
N ILE A 409 -0.30 3.43 6.04
CA ILE A 409 0.31 4.75 6.24
C ILE A 409 -0.53 5.47 7.28
N ASP A 410 0.07 5.76 8.42
CA ASP A 410 -0.64 6.17 9.62
C ASP A 410 -0.02 7.45 10.19
N VAL A 411 -0.85 8.48 10.35
CA VAL A 411 -0.44 9.74 10.95
C VAL A 411 -1.44 10.13 12.01
N GLU A 412 -0.98 10.17 13.24
CA GLU A 412 -1.78 10.47 14.41
C GLU A 412 -1.32 11.81 14.97
N GLU A 413 -2.17 12.83 14.86
CA GLU A 413 -1.91 14.14 15.48
C GLU A 413 -2.58 14.29 16.84
N SER A 414 -3.72 13.62 17.04
CA SER A 414 -4.57 13.72 18.23
C SER A 414 -5.59 12.59 18.36
N ASP A 415 -5.95 12.24 19.60
CA ASP A 415 -7.16 11.46 19.87
C ASP A 415 -8.40 12.36 19.77
N TYR A 416 -9.39 11.92 18.98
CA TYR A 416 -10.71 12.56 18.79
C TYR A 416 -10.69 14.05 18.39
N GLY A 417 -9.54 14.55 17.91
CA GLY A 417 -9.34 15.93 17.46
C GLY A 417 -8.98 16.95 18.54
N ASN A 418 -9.11 16.60 19.83
CA ASN A 418 -8.98 17.55 20.96
C ASN A 418 -7.90 17.16 21.97
N GLU A 419 -7.48 15.90 22.04
CA GLU A 419 -6.31 15.50 22.82
C GLU A 419 -5.08 15.61 21.91
N VAL A 420 -4.42 16.77 21.94
CA VAL A 420 -3.42 17.16 20.96
C VAL A 420 -1.99 17.02 21.50
N PRO A 421 -1.32 15.87 21.32
CA PRO A 421 0.06 15.69 21.74
C PRO A 421 1.08 16.21 20.70
N SER A 422 0.65 16.53 19.48
CA SER A 422 1.53 16.95 18.37
C SER A 422 1.10 18.25 17.68
N ASN A 423 2.01 18.85 16.89
CA ASN A 423 1.63 19.95 15.99
C ASN A 423 1.11 19.39 14.65
N PRO A 424 0.37 20.19 13.86
CA PRO A 424 -0.15 19.76 12.55
C PRO A 424 0.92 19.14 11.65
N ALA A 425 0.62 17.97 11.11
CA ALA A 425 1.47 17.17 10.26
C ALA A 425 1.10 17.31 8.79
N LEU A 426 2.12 17.40 7.93
CA LEU A 426 1.94 17.32 6.49
C LEU A 426 2.05 15.86 6.04
N VAL A 427 1.06 15.37 5.28
CA VAL A 427 1.06 14.00 4.74
C VAL A 427 1.03 14.06 3.21
N VAL A 428 2.06 13.49 2.58
CA VAL A 428 2.16 13.42 1.12
C VAL A 428 2.54 12.02 0.66
N VAL A 429 1.69 11.38 -0.13
CA VAL A 429 1.92 10.04 -0.66
C VAL A 429 1.92 10.09 -2.18
N SER A 430 2.96 9.52 -2.77
CA SER A 430 3.11 9.24 -4.19
C SER A 430 3.95 7.96 -4.36
N GLY A 431 3.94 7.36 -5.54
CA GLY A 431 4.59 6.06 -5.78
C GLY A 431 3.59 4.91 -5.74
N ASN A 432 3.95 3.78 -6.34
CA ASN A 432 3.02 2.66 -6.44
C ASN A 432 2.79 2.01 -5.07
N LEU A 433 1.54 1.68 -4.77
CA LEU A 433 1.16 0.90 -3.59
C LEU A 433 0.54 -0.39 -4.11
N LEU A 434 1.18 -1.54 -3.88
CA LEU A 434 0.83 -2.81 -4.52
C LEU A 434 0.67 -3.89 -3.44
N ALA A 435 -0.54 -4.43 -3.30
CA ALA A 435 -0.83 -5.58 -2.45
C ALA A 435 -1.72 -6.56 -3.24
N GLU A 436 -1.19 -7.06 -4.36
CA GLU A 436 -1.92 -7.93 -5.29
C GLU A 436 -1.90 -9.39 -4.81
N GLY A 437 -2.95 -10.14 -5.17
CA GLY A 437 -2.98 -11.58 -4.97
C GLY A 437 -2.07 -12.31 -5.96
N GLY A 438 -1.44 -13.38 -5.51
CA GLY A 438 -0.61 -14.25 -6.34
C GLY A 438 -1.44 -15.02 -7.37
N ASN A 439 -0.79 -15.36 -8.47
CA ASN A 439 -1.36 -16.11 -9.58
C ASN A 439 -1.19 -17.61 -9.37
N ALA A 440 -2.12 -18.39 -9.93
CA ALA A 440 -1.93 -19.82 -10.09
C ALA A 440 -1.41 -20.13 -11.48
N THR A 441 -0.19 -20.65 -11.56
CA THR A 441 0.40 -21.11 -12.82
C THR A 441 0.06 -22.59 -13.06
N ALA A 442 -0.70 -22.86 -14.12
CA ALA A 442 -1.01 -24.24 -14.49
C ALA A 442 0.14 -24.88 -15.27
N VAL A 443 0.39 -26.16 -15.03
CA VAL A 443 1.39 -26.95 -15.78
C VAL A 443 0.80 -28.10 -16.58
N SER A 444 -0.40 -28.56 -16.22
CA SER A 444 -1.14 -29.52 -17.03
C SER A 444 -2.39 -28.86 -17.58
N GLY A 445 -2.77 -29.22 -18.81
CA GLY A 445 -3.98 -28.66 -19.43
C GLY A 445 -5.26 -28.96 -18.65
N SER A 446 -5.27 -29.94 -17.73
CA SER A 446 -6.44 -30.40 -16.97
C SER A 446 -6.60 -29.78 -15.58
N GLY A 447 -5.86 -28.71 -15.28
CA GLY A 447 -5.68 -28.21 -13.92
C GLY A 447 -6.71 -27.25 -13.33
N GLU A 448 -7.04 -27.42 -12.05
CA GLU A 448 -7.97 -26.56 -11.28
C GLU A 448 -7.27 -25.42 -10.50
N GLY A 449 -6.28 -24.71 -11.08
CA GLY A 449 -5.50 -23.71 -10.33
C GLY A 449 -6.35 -22.61 -9.67
N PHE A 450 -5.95 -22.18 -8.46
CA PHE A 450 -6.66 -21.18 -7.66
C PHE A 450 -5.83 -19.91 -7.42
N GLY A 451 -6.21 -18.81 -8.06
CA GLY A 451 -5.65 -17.48 -7.83
C GLY A 451 -6.09 -16.94 -6.47
N ALA A 452 -5.35 -15.97 -5.94
CA ALA A 452 -5.57 -15.50 -4.58
C ALA A 452 -6.11 -14.08 -4.51
N GLN A 453 -6.76 -13.76 -3.40
CA GLN A 453 -7.35 -12.44 -3.18
C GLN A 453 -6.27 -11.35 -3.08
N GLY A 454 -6.62 -10.14 -3.52
CA GLY A 454 -5.87 -8.94 -3.19
C GLY A 454 -5.80 -8.68 -1.69
N GLY A 455 -4.85 -7.84 -1.29
CA GLY A 455 -4.59 -7.41 0.08
C GLY A 455 -5.30 -6.12 0.46
N ASN A 456 -4.76 -5.42 1.46
CA ASN A 456 -5.36 -4.19 1.98
C ASN A 456 -4.37 -3.03 1.94
N ILE A 457 -4.83 -1.85 1.52
CA ILE A 457 -4.06 -0.60 1.57
C ILE A 457 -4.87 0.42 2.36
N ASP A 458 -4.28 0.91 3.44
CA ASP A 458 -4.89 1.83 4.40
C ASP A 458 -4.02 3.10 4.54
N ILE A 459 -4.62 4.26 4.31
CA ILE A 459 -4.00 5.57 4.53
C ILE A 459 -4.88 6.35 5.50
N SER A 460 -4.43 6.44 6.76
CA SER A 460 -5.15 7.14 7.82
C SER A 460 -4.41 8.39 8.29
N HIS A 461 -5.18 9.45 8.50
CA HIS A 461 -4.69 10.70 9.07
C HIS A 461 -5.68 11.24 10.09
N ASP A 462 -5.44 10.90 11.36
CA ASP A 462 -6.17 11.41 12.51
C ASP A 462 -5.59 12.78 12.90
N ALA A 463 -6.03 13.82 12.20
CA ALA A 463 -5.52 15.17 12.38
C ALA A 463 -6.07 15.82 13.66
N GLN A 464 -5.61 17.02 14.00
CA GLN A 464 -6.17 17.82 15.08
C GLN A 464 -7.11 18.93 14.57
N ILE A 465 -7.99 19.43 15.45
CA ILE A 465 -8.97 20.49 15.16
C ILE A 465 -8.39 21.73 14.46
N ASN A 466 -7.17 22.12 14.81
CA ASN A 466 -6.49 23.31 14.29
C ASN A 466 -5.54 23.02 13.11
N SER A 467 -5.50 21.78 12.62
CA SER A 467 -4.66 21.43 11.47
C SER A 467 -5.15 22.16 10.23
N GLU A 468 -4.30 22.98 9.64
CA GLU A 468 -4.52 23.65 8.34
C GLU A 468 -3.85 22.89 7.19
N LEU A 469 -3.17 21.78 7.48
CA LEU A 469 -2.36 21.05 6.51
C LEU A 469 -3.19 19.98 5.79
N PRO A 470 -3.16 19.98 4.43
CA PRO A 470 -3.90 19.00 3.66
C PRO A 470 -3.23 17.63 3.70
N THR A 471 -4.03 16.57 3.50
CA THR A 471 -3.51 15.26 3.10
C THR A 471 -3.46 15.22 1.57
N GLN A 472 -2.29 14.90 1.01
CA GLN A 472 -2.03 14.91 -0.43
C GLN A 472 -1.67 13.50 -0.91
N ILE A 473 -2.56 12.87 -1.69
CA ILE A 473 -2.33 11.59 -2.35
C ILE A 473 -2.27 11.88 -3.85
N VAL A 474 -1.06 11.96 -4.39
CA VAL A 474 -0.82 12.65 -5.66
C VAL A 474 -0.04 11.80 -6.65
N GLY A 475 -0.24 12.08 -7.94
CA GLY A 475 0.44 11.39 -9.01
C GLY A 475 -0.20 10.04 -9.39
N TYR A 476 -1.42 9.78 -8.94
CA TYR A 476 -2.11 8.51 -9.18
C TYR A 476 -3.01 8.57 -10.40
N ALA A 477 -2.73 7.74 -11.38
CA ALA A 477 -3.58 7.58 -12.55
C ALA A 477 -4.87 6.83 -12.19
N ARG A 478 -4.77 5.80 -11.35
CA ARG A 478 -5.93 5.03 -10.88
C ARG A 478 -5.72 4.33 -9.54
N LEU A 479 -6.83 3.97 -8.91
CA LEU A 479 -6.96 3.01 -7.82
C LEU A 479 -7.62 1.75 -8.40
N ASP A 480 -7.01 0.58 -8.21
CA ASP A 480 -7.38 -0.67 -8.88
C ASP A 480 -7.61 -1.79 -7.85
N ALA A 481 -8.86 -2.20 -7.71
CA ALA A 481 -9.32 -3.30 -6.89
C ALA A 481 -10.02 -4.37 -7.76
N SER A 482 -9.59 -4.56 -9.00
CA SER A 482 -10.24 -5.54 -9.90
C SER A 482 -10.03 -6.99 -9.45
N GLY A 483 -10.97 -7.87 -9.80
CA GLY A 483 -10.79 -9.32 -9.67
C GLY A 483 -9.76 -9.86 -10.66
N GLY A 484 -9.26 -11.08 -10.37
CA GLY A 484 -8.37 -11.80 -11.28
C GLY A 484 -9.13 -12.57 -12.36
N ASP A 485 -8.41 -12.89 -13.44
CA ASP A 485 -8.94 -13.56 -14.63
C ASP A 485 -8.89 -15.09 -14.47
N ALA A 486 -9.97 -15.81 -14.82
CA ALA A 486 -10.06 -17.28 -14.82
C ALA A 486 -11.36 -17.80 -15.45
N LEU A 487 -11.51 -19.13 -15.60
CA LEU A 487 -12.80 -19.76 -15.96
C LEU A 487 -13.92 -19.31 -15.01
N ARG A 488 -13.62 -19.23 -13.71
CA ARG A 488 -14.43 -18.60 -12.67
C ARG A 488 -13.69 -17.36 -12.20
N SER A 489 -13.97 -16.23 -12.83
CA SER A 489 -13.24 -14.99 -12.55
C SER A 489 -13.56 -14.43 -11.16
N GLY A 490 -12.63 -13.63 -10.64
CA GLY A 490 -12.77 -12.99 -9.34
C GLY A 490 -13.70 -11.78 -9.40
N SER A 491 -14.40 -11.51 -8.31
CA SER A 491 -15.15 -10.24 -8.18
C SER A 491 -14.21 -9.06 -7.92
N GLY A 492 -14.64 -7.85 -8.29
CA GLY A 492 -14.01 -6.62 -7.83
C GLY A 492 -14.08 -6.47 -6.30
N GLY A 493 -13.11 -5.75 -5.76
CA GLY A 493 -12.95 -5.42 -4.34
C GLY A 493 -13.63 -4.12 -3.94
N SER A 494 -13.05 -3.39 -2.98
CA SER A 494 -13.63 -2.15 -2.45
C SER A 494 -12.67 -0.96 -2.43
N ILE A 495 -13.21 0.23 -2.66
CA ILE A 495 -12.49 1.51 -2.49
C ILE A 495 -13.32 2.42 -1.59
N GLU A 496 -12.74 2.80 -0.46
CA GLU A 496 -13.35 3.66 0.55
C GLU A 496 -12.54 4.96 0.74
N ILE A 497 -13.19 6.11 0.59
CA ILE A 497 -12.58 7.44 0.76
C ILE A 497 -13.39 8.26 1.75
N THR A 498 -12.86 8.22 2.97
CA THR A 498 -13.24 8.80 4.26
C THR A 498 -12.95 10.29 4.49
N GLY A 499 -13.87 11.03 5.11
CA GLY A 499 -13.56 12.26 5.83
C GLY A 499 -14.46 12.41 7.04
N GLU A 500 -13.92 12.50 8.25
CA GLU A 500 -14.73 12.38 9.46
C GLU A 500 -14.55 13.54 10.42
N SER A 501 -15.65 13.92 11.06
CA SER A 501 -15.70 14.75 12.27
C SER A 501 -15.67 13.81 13.47
N ASN A 502 -15.29 14.32 14.64
CA ASN A 502 -15.64 13.59 15.86
C ASN A 502 -17.17 13.53 15.98
N SER A 503 -17.68 12.39 16.43
CA SER A 503 -19.11 12.17 16.59
C SER A 503 -19.58 12.54 18.00
N ASP A 504 -20.86 12.90 18.14
CA ASP A 504 -21.49 13.12 19.46
C ASP A 504 -21.53 11.84 20.33
N ASP A 505 -21.35 10.66 19.72
CA ASP A 505 -21.42 9.33 20.37
C ASP A 505 -20.04 8.81 20.81
N GLU A 506 -18.94 9.49 20.48
CA GLU A 506 -17.63 9.21 21.06
C GLU A 506 -17.60 9.81 22.47
N ASP A 507 -17.86 8.96 23.47
CA ASP A 507 -18.02 9.32 24.90
C ASP A 507 -16.90 10.22 25.48
N ASP A 508 -15.76 10.34 24.80
CA ASP A 508 -14.57 11.07 25.24
C ASP A 508 -14.31 12.42 24.51
N ALA A 509 -15.04 12.74 23.43
CA ALA A 509 -14.83 13.99 22.68
C ALA A 509 -15.39 15.22 23.43
N VAL A 510 -14.53 16.01 24.09
CA VAL A 510 -14.97 17.20 24.85
C VAL A 510 -15.08 18.49 24.03
N THR A 511 -14.60 18.50 22.78
CA THR A 511 -14.63 19.67 21.90
C THR A 511 -14.89 19.26 20.46
N TYR A 512 -15.78 19.98 19.80
CA TYR A 512 -16.12 19.77 18.40
C TYR A 512 -14.91 19.86 17.46
N ALA A 513 -14.65 18.82 16.65
CA ALA A 513 -13.62 18.78 15.63
C ALA A 513 -14.22 18.60 14.22
N PRO A 514 -13.84 19.45 13.24
CA PRO A 514 -14.45 19.47 11.91
C PRO A 514 -14.10 18.25 11.05
N ALA A 515 -15.00 17.87 10.14
CA ALA A 515 -14.66 16.98 9.02
C ALA A 515 -14.00 17.75 7.85
N PRO A 516 -13.17 17.09 7.02
CA PRO A 516 -12.51 17.70 5.87
C PRO A 516 -13.40 17.75 4.62
N SER A 517 -13.12 18.70 3.72
CA SER A 517 -13.57 18.61 2.33
C SER A 517 -12.73 17.60 1.54
N ILE A 518 -13.35 16.89 0.60
CA ILE A 518 -12.70 15.82 -0.17
C ILE A 518 -12.72 16.13 -1.67
N LYS A 519 -11.56 15.94 -2.31
CA LYS A 519 -11.41 15.99 -3.76
C LYS A 519 -10.76 14.72 -4.27
N VAL A 520 -11.45 14.03 -5.18
CA VAL A 520 -10.97 12.84 -5.88
C VAL A 520 -10.92 13.13 -7.38
N ALA A 521 -9.74 13.09 -7.97
CA ALA A 521 -9.49 13.30 -9.39
C ALA A 521 -8.52 12.23 -9.93
N THR A 522 -8.95 10.99 -9.85
CA THR A 522 -8.24 9.77 -10.27
C THR A 522 -9.29 8.73 -10.69
N ASP A 523 -8.91 7.79 -11.55
CA ASP A 523 -9.83 6.73 -11.99
C ASP A 523 -9.95 5.63 -10.93
N LEU A 524 -11.14 5.03 -10.81
CA LEU A 524 -11.45 3.93 -9.90
C LEU A 524 -11.83 2.69 -10.72
N LEU A 525 -11.06 1.61 -10.58
CA LEU A 525 -11.25 0.36 -11.31
C LEU A 525 -11.53 -0.79 -10.34
N LEU A 526 -12.71 -1.38 -10.43
CA LEU A 526 -13.18 -2.47 -9.56
C LEU A 526 -13.95 -3.50 -10.39
N ASN A 527 -13.47 -3.81 -11.59
CA ASN A 527 -14.15 -4.75 -12.46
C ASN A 527 -14.10 -6.17 -11.89
N GLY A 528 -15.10 -6.98 -12.24
CA GLY A 528 -14.92 -8.43 -12.23
C GLY A 528 -13.75 -8.80 -13.16
N GLY A 529 -13.03 -9.85 -12.82
CA GLY A 529 -11.96 -10.36 -13.70
C GLY A 529 -12.54 -10.97 -14.98
N GLN A 530 -11.67 -11.18 -15.96
CA GLN A 530 -12.07 -11.72 -17.25
C GLN A 530 -12.36 -13.22 -17.17
N VAL A 531 -13.42 -13.67 -17.85
CA VAL A 531 -13.75 -15.08 -17.98
C VAL A 531 -12.90 -15.71 -19.06
N VAL A 532 -12.02 -16.61 -18.67
CA VAL A 532 -11.09 -17.30 -19.58
C VAL A 532 -11.49 -18.77 -19.70
N THR A 533 -12.07 -19.16 -20.84
CA THR A 533 -12.50 -20.54 -21.10
C THR A 533 -11.38 -21.38 -21.76
N SER A 534 -11.38 -22.69 -21.49
CA SER A 534 -10.46 -23.67 -22.09
C SER A 534 -11.19 -24.96 -22.44
N GLU A 535 -10.87 -25.58 -23.58
CA GLU A 535 -11.44 -26.87 -24.01
C GLU A 535 -11.17 -28.03 -23.04
N THR A 536 -10.18 -27.86 -22.16
CA THR A 536 -9.72 -28.87 -21.22
C THR A 536 -10.38 -28.79 -19.84
N LEU A 537 -11.05 -27.68 -19.53
CA LEU A 537 -11.76 -27.49 -18.27
C LEU A 537 -13.24 -27.79 -18.47
N SER A 538 -13.75 -28.81 -17.78
CA SER A 538 -15.16 -29.24 -17.91
C SER A 538 -16.12 -28.54 -16.93
N ALA A 539 -15.61 -27.59 -16.14
CA ALA A 539 -16.42 -26.88 -15.17
C ALA A 539 -17.15 -25.70 -15.81
N ILE A 540 -18.26 -25.31 -15.19
CA ILE A 540 -19.07 -24.19 -15.66
C ILE A 540 -18.31 -22.88 -15.42
N ALA A 541 -18.22 -22.06 -16.45
CA ALA A 541 -17.63 -20.73 -16.39
C ALA A 541 -18.49 -19.78 -15.56
N ARG A 542 -17.86 -18.77 -14.95
CA ARG A 542 -18.56 -17.82 -14.09
C ARG A 542 -17.89 -16.45 -14.13
N ALA A 543 -18.67 -15.41 -14.38
CA ALA A 543 -18.23 -14.03 -14.24
C ALA A 543 -18.19 -13.59 -12.76
N GLY A 544 -17.17 -12.81 -12.44
CA GLY A 544 -17.09 -12.04 -11.21
C GLY A 544 -17.98 -10.80 -11.26
N ASN A 545 -18.52 -10.41 -10.10
CA ASN A 545 -19.28 -9.16 -9.98
C ASN A 545 -18.34 -7.95 -10.00
N GLY A 546 -18.87 -6.80 -10.38
CA GLY A 546 -18.22 -5.51 -10.10
C GLY A 546 -18.10 -5.25 -8.58
N GLY A 547 -17.09 -4.47 -8.21
CA GLY A 547 -16.79 -4.10 -6.83
C GLY A 547 -17.60 -2.90 -6.30
N SER A 548 -17.23 -2.41 -5.12
CA SER A 548 -17.95 -1.35 -4.41
C SER A 548 -17.09 -0.12 -4.13
N THR A 549 -17.62 1.07 -4.38
CA THR A 549 -16.99 2.33 -3.95
C THR A 549 -17.85 3.05 -2.93
N TYR A 550 -17.25 3.48 -1.82
CA TYR A 550 -17.86 4.28 -0.78
C TYR A 550 -17.08 5.57 -0.58
N LEU A 551 -17.63 6.70 -0.96
CA LEU A 551 -16.93 7.97 -0.81
C LEU A 551 -17.79 8.94 -0.02
N GLY A 552 -17.25 9.60 1.00
CA GLY A 552 -18.09 10.56 1.70
C GLY A 552 -17.44 11.25 2.87
N THR A 553 -18.20 12.20 3.40
CA THR A 553 -17.85 12.94 4.62
C THR A 553 -18.90 12.65 5.69
N TYR A 554 -18.46 12.20 6.86
CA TYR A 554 -19.30 11.81 7.99
C TYR A 554 -19.17 12.83 9.11
N THR A 555 -20.28 13.48 9.48
CA THR A 555 -20.31 14.41 10.61
C THR A 555 -21.72 14.56 11.15
N GLY A 556 -21.87 14.53 12.48
CA GLY A 556 -23.10 14.90 13.18
C GLY A 556 -23.30 16.42 13.28
N HIS A 557 -22.29 17.20 12.90
CA HIS A 557 -22.17 18.63 13.21
C HIS A 557 -22.08 19.51 11.96
N ALA A 558 -22.54 19.03 10.80
CA ALA A 558 -22.42 19.76 9.54
C ALA A 558 -22.89 21.22 9.62
N PHE A 559 -23.95 21.51 10.39
CA PHE A 559 -24.49 22.86 10.59
C PHE A 559 -23.55 23.84 11.29
N LEU A 560 -22.50 23.35 11.97
CA LEU A 560 -21.46 24.14 12.62
C LEU A 560 -20.30 24.48 11.68
N GLN A 561 -20.26 23.88 10.48
CA GLN A 561 -19.15 24.05 9.54
C GLN A 561 -19.49 24.99 8.38
N PRO A 562 -18.46 25.64 7.81
CA PRO A 562 -18.53 26.13 6.43
C PRO A 562 -18.96 25.02 5.46
N GLU A 563 -19.35 25.40 4.25
CA GLU A 563 -19.75 24.44 3.22
C GLU A 563 -18.67 23.36 3.00
N LEU A 564 -19.04 22.11 3.25
CA LEU A 564 -18.22 20.92 3.07
C LEU A 564 -18.44 20.40 1.66
N SER A 565 -17.44 20.58 0.80
CA SER A 565 -17.54 20.11 -0.58
C SER A 565 -16.94 18.72 -0.72
N PHE A 566 -17.72 17.81 -1.31
CA PHE A 566 -17.21 16.57 -1.89
C PHE A 566 -17.16 16.72 -3.41
N SER A 567 -16.02 16.44 -4.03
CA SER A 567 -15.86 16.48 -5.48
C SER A 567 -15.21 15.22 -6.03
N PHE A 568 -15.85 14.63 -7.05
CA PHE A 568 -15.34 13.51 -7.83
C PHE A 568 -15.23 13.92 -9.30
N ASP A 569 -14.03 13.78 -9.86
CA ASP A 569 -13.69 14.10 -11.26
C ASP A 569 -12.76 13.01 -11.83
N GLY A 570 -13.33 11.85 -12.12
CA GLY A 570 -12.62 10.68 -12.63
C GLY A 570 -13.58 9.70 -13.28
N ASN A 571 -13.08 8.57 -13.78
CA ASN A 571 -13.91 7.48 -14.29
C ASN A 571 -14.03 6.36 -13.26
N VAL A 572 -15.20 5.73 -13.21
CA VAL A 572 -15.46 4.53 -12.42
C VAL A 572 -15.84 3.40 -13.36
N SER A 573 -15.19 2.26 -13.18
CA SER A 573 -15.56 1.01 -13.85
C SER A 573 -15.65 -0.08 -12.80
N ALA A 574 -16.85 -0.62 -12.61
CA ALA A 574 -17.10 -1.81 -11.81
C ALA A 574 -18.09 -2.70 -12.57
N THR A 575 -17.67 -3.14 -13.75
CA THR A 575 -18.46 -3.99 -14.64
C THR A 575 -18.18 -5.46 -14.38
N ALA A 576 -19.17 -6.31 -14.60
CA ALA A 576 -18.92 -7.75 -14.77
C ALA A 576 -18.41 -8.03 -16.18
N ASP A 577 -17.68 -9.13 -16.36
CA ASP A 577 -17.17 -9.57 -17.67
C ASP A 577 -18.15 -10.53 -18.36
N ASP A 578 -18.11 -10.61 -19.68
CA ASP A 578 -19.03 -11.42 -20.48
C ASP A 578 -18.77 -12.93 -20.35
N VAL A 579 -19.83 -13.72 -20.54
CA VAL A 579 -19.82 -15.19 -20.49
C VAL A 579 -20.39 -15.81 -21.77
N SER A 580 -20.28 -17.12 -21.87
CA SER A 580 -20.78 -17.93 -22.98
C SER A 580 -21.35 -19.23 -22.42
N ASN A 581 -22.67 -19.29 -22.28
CA ASN A 581 -23.40 -20.41 -21.66
C ASN A 581 -22.92 -20.69 -20.23
N ALA A 582 -22.98 -19.68 -19.37
CA ALA A 582 -22.40 -19.75 -18.03
C ALA A 582 -23.11 -18.89 -16.99
N SER A 583 -22.62 -18.93 -15.74
CA SER A 583 -23.13 -18.06 -14.67
C SER A 583 -22.68 -16.62 -14.91
N ASP A 584 -23.64 -15.73 -14.99
CA ASP A 584 -23.43 -14.29 -15.17
C ASP A 584 -22.87 -13.61 -13.89
N GLY A 585 -22.54 -12.32 -14.03
CA GLY A 585 -22.10 -11.43 -12.97
C GLY A 585 -22.83 -10.09 -13.04
N SER A 586 -23.08 -9.49 -11.89
CA SER A 586 -23.75 -8.18 -11.79
C SER A 586 -22.77 -7.03 -11.76
N GLY A 587 -23.22 -5.85 -12.22
CA GLY A 587 -22.52 -4.59 -12.06
C GLY A 587 -22.33 -4.20 -10.59
N GLY A 588 -21.33 -3.37 -10.34
CA GLY A 588 -20.93 -2.95 -8.99
C GLY A 588 -21.76 -1.81 -8.40
N PHE A 589 -21.20 -1.19 -7.36
CA PHE A 589 -21.87 -0.17 -6.56
C PHE A 589 -21.04 1.11 -6.45
N PHE A 590 -21.68 2.27 -6.65
CA PHE A 590 -21.07 3.58 -6.47
C PHE A 590 -21.89 4.46 -5.53
N LEU A 591 -21.36 4.79 -4.35
CA LEU A 591 -22.04 5.63 -3.37
C LEU A 591 -21.21 6.84 -2.93
N ILE A 592 -21.86 7.99 -2.96
CA ILE A 592 -21.35 9.25 -2.42
C ILE A 592 -22.29 9.80 -1.36
N ARG A 593 -21.73 10.17 -0.19
CA ARG A 593 -22.43 10.90 0.87
C ARG A 593 -21.73 12.21 1.18
N ALA A 594 -22.42 13.33 0.97
CA ALA A 594 -21.93 14.66 1.30
C ALA A 594 -22.88 15.34 2.31
N PRO A 595 -22.36 15.95 3.40
CA PRO A 595 -23.18 16.77 4.27
C PRO A 595 -23.68 18.02 3.54
N HIS A 596 -22.79 18.76 2.88
CA HIS A 596 -23.15 19.92 2.07
C HIS A 596 -23.12 19.58 0.57
N LYS A 597 -22.21 20.16 -0.23
CA LYS A 597 -22.29 20.05 -1.69
C LYS A 597 -21.56 18.81 -2.21
N ALA A 598 -22.21 18.02 -3.05
CA ALA A 598 -21.57 16.98 -3.87
C ALA A 598 -21.41 17.45 -5.32
N THR A 599 -20.23 17.30 -5.92
CA THR A 599 -19.98 17.61 -7.34
C THR A 599 -19.44 16.37 -8.04
N ILE A 600 -20.18 15.84 -9.01
CA ILE A 600 -19.84 14.59 -9.70
C ILE A 600 -19.62 14.85 -11.20
N ARG A 601 -18.46 14.46 -11.70
CA ARG A 601 -18.04 14.54 -13.10
C ARG A 601 -17.38 13.23 -13.55
N GLY A 602 -17.40 12.97 -14.85
CA GLY A 602 -16.75 11.82 -15.48
C GLY A 602 -17.71 10.72 -15.94
N THR A 603 -17.21 9.50 -16.05
CA THR A 603 -17.94 8.32 -16.53
C THR A 603 -18.09 7.30 -15.42
N ILE A 604 -19.28 6.72 -15.24
CA ILE A 604 -19.56 5.66 -14.26
C ILE A 604 -20.15 4.47 -15.02
N SER A 605 -19.41 3.36 -15.07
CA SER A 605 -19.84 2.12 -15.74
C SER A 605 -19.96 0.97 -14.74
N LEU A 606 -21.19 0.50 -14.56
CA LEU A 606 -21.60 -0.56 -13.64
C LEU A 606 -22.49 -1.57 -14.39
N ASN A 607 -22.07 -2.00 -15.57
CA ASN A 607 -22.86 -2.91 -16.41
C ASN A 607 -22.76 -4.35 -15.89
N GLY A 608 -23.87 -5.09 -16.00
CA GLY A 608 -23.86 -6.54 -15.85
C GLY A 608 -23.27 -7.25 -17.07
N SER A 609 -22.94 -8.52 -16.92
CA SER A 609 -22.30 -9.33 -17.97
C SER A 609 -23.28 -9.76 -19.06
N ASN A 610 -22.81 -9.86 -20.30
CA ASN A 610 -23.57 -10.48 -21.38
C ASN A 610 -23.32 -12.00 -21.43
N ASP A 611 -24.33 -12.80 -21.77
CA ASP A 611 -24.15 -14.17 -22.26
C ASP A 611 -24.27 -14.24 -23.79
N THR A 612 -23.22 -14.76 -24.41
CA THR A 612 -23.05 -14.75 -25.87
C THR A 612 -23.40 -16.08 -26.55
N ALA A 613 -23.72 -17.15 -25.82
CA ALA A 613 -23.93 -18.48 -26.43
C ALA A 613 -25.37 -18.96 -26.31
N VAL A 614 -25.85 -19.58 -27.38
CA VAL A 614 -27.18 -20.19 -27.46
C VAL A 614 -27.14 -21.58 -26.81
N PRO A 615 -28.05 -21.91 -25.88
CA PRO A 615 -28.12 -23.24 -25.27
C PRO A 615 -28.37 -24.33 -26.32
N ALA A 616 -27.85 -25.53 -26.12
CA ALA A 616 -28.12 -26.66 -27.01
C ALA A 616 -29.54 -27.23 -26.78
N ASP A 617 -30.11 -27.87 -27.82
CA ASP A 617 -31.45 -28.47 -27.75
C ASP A 617 -31.57 -29.44 -26.55
N GLY A 618 -32.46 -29.12 -25.61
CA GLY A 618 -32.72 -29.92 -24.42
C GLY A 618 -31.77 -29.66 -23.23
N GLU A 619 -30.87 -28.68 -23.33
CA GLU A 619 -30.18 -28.12 -22.17
C GLU A 619 -31.15 -27.29 -21.33
N ASN A 620 -31.16 -27.56 -20.02
CA ASN A 620 -31.94 -26.82 -19.02
C ASN A 620 -31.08 -26.74 -17.75
N ASP A 621 -29.96 -26.06 -17.88
CA ASP A 621 -28.96 -25.85 -16.84
C ASP A 621 -29.16 -24.52 -16.09
N GLY A 622 -30.06 -23.66 -16.57
CA GLY A 622 -30.35 -22.35 -15.98
C GLY A 622 -29.28 -21.30 -16.28
N TYR A 623 -28.52 -21.48 -17.36
CA TYR A 623 -27.57 -20.49 -17.87
C TYR A 623 -28.17 -19.73 -19.06
N ASN A 624 -27.40 -18.82 -19.67
CA ASN A 624 -27.83 -17.91 -20.76
C ASN A 624 -28.70 -16.72 -20.35
N GLU A 625 -28.60 -16.32 -19.08
CA GLU A 625 -29.15 -15.08 -18.56
C GLU A 625 -28.10 -13.96 -18.63
N GLY A 626 -28.56 -12.73 -18.81
CA GLY A 626 -27.72 -11.55 -18.71
C GLY A 626 -27.64 -11.05 -17.27
N GLY A 627 -26.45 -10.59 -16.85
CA GLY A 627 -26.25 -10.09 -15.50
C GLY A 627 -26.92 -8.74 -15.25
N ASN A 628 -27.32 -8.48 -14.01
CA ASN A 628 -27.99 -7.22 -13.64
C ASN A 628 -27.04 -6.01 -13.65
N GLY A 629 -27.59 -4.84 -14.01
CA GLY A 629 -26.91 -3.56 -13.87
C GLY A 629 -26.70 -3.18 -12.40
N GLY A 630 -25.63 -2.42 -12.13
CA GLY A 630 -25.25 -1.97 -10.80
C GLY A 630 -26.03 -0.75 -10.31
N ALA A 631 -25.55 -0.13 -9.24
CA ALA A 631 -26.27 0.98 -8.60
C ALA A 631 -25.40 2.20 -8.26
N VAL A 632 -25.97 3.39 -8.48
CA VAL A 632 -25.39 4.70 -8.21
C VAL A 632 -26.24 5.42 -7.16
N PHE A 633 -25.61 5.87 -6.07
CA PHE A 633 -26.25 6.63 -5.01
C PHE A 633 -25.43 7.88 -4.71
N VAL A 634 -26.04 9.06 -4.81
CA VAL A 634 -25.38 10.32 -4.43
C VAL A 634 -26.32 11.10 -3.54
N SER A 635 -25.86 11.45 -2.34
CA SER A 635 -26.65 12.23 -1.40
C SER A 635 -25.96 13.51 -0.93
N SER A 636 -26.77 14.55 -0.74
CA SER A 636 -26.42 15.83 -0.13
C SER A 636 -27.42 16.16 0.98
N GLN A 637 -26.99 16.20 2.24
CA GLN A 637 -27.91 16.35 3.38
C GLN A 637 -28.47 17.77 3.53
N PHE A 638 -27.68 18.80 3.24
CA PHE A 638 -28.01 20.20 3.53
C PHE A 638 -27.92 21.13 2.31
N SER A 639 -27.44 20.63 1.18
CA SER A 639 -27.23 21.42 -0.03
C SER A 639 -27.76 20.69 -1.27
N LEU A 640 -27.17 20.98 -2.42
CA LEU A 640 -27.48 20.38 -3.72
C LEU A 640 -26.41 19.36 -4.14
N VAL A 641 -26.80 18.51 -5.08
CA VAL A 641 -25.90 17.68 -5.89
C VAL A 641 -25.70 18.37 -7.24
N ASP A 642 -24.46 18.67 -7.60
CA ASP A 642 -24.09 19.15 -8.92
C ASP A 642 -23.64 17.95 -9.76
N PHE A 643 -24.56 17.36 -10.53
CA PHE A 643 -24.33 16.14 -11.29
C PHE A 643 -24.17 16.42 -12.78
N ASN A 644 -23.03 16.05 -13.35
CA ASN A 644 -22.76 16.12 -14.79
C ASN A 644 -21.82 14.97 -15.18
N ALA A 645 -22.40 13.79 -15.33
CA ALA A 645 -21.65 12.56 -15.59
C ALA A 645 -22.35 11.70 -16.66
N GLN A 646 -21.60 10.78 -17.22
CA GLN A 646 -22.12 9.71 -18.08
C GLN A 646 -22.26 8.44 -17.23
N VAL A 647 -23.47 7.92 -17.08
CA VAL A 647 -23.73 6.70 -16.32
C VAL A 647 -24.23 5.59 -17.26
N SER A 648 -23.63 4.42 -17.12
CA SER A 648 -24.08 3.17 -17.73
C SER A 648 -24.16 2.10 -16.64
N ALA A 649 -25.36 1.80 -16.19
CA ALA A 649 -25.65 0.69 -15.28
C ALA A 649 -26.74 -0.17 -15.93
N ASN A 650 -26.43 -0.71 -17.10
CA ASN A 650 -27.38 -1.52 -17.87
C ASN A 650 -27.29 -2.98 -17.44
N GLY A 651 -28.41 -3.69 -17.56
CA GLY A 651 -28.39 -5.14 -17.57
C GLY A 651 -27.68 -5.66 -18.82
N GLY A 652 -26.96 -6.77 -18.66
CA GLY A 652 -26.29 -7.45 -19.76
C GLY A 652 -27.29 -8.23 -20.62
N ALA A 653 -26.93 -8.46 -21.87
CA ALA A 653 -27.74 -9.25 -22.79
C ALA A 653 -27.62 -10.74 -22.45
N GLY A 654 -28.72 -11.49 -22.51
CA GLY A 654 -28.70 -12.96 -22.47
C GLY A 654 -29.29 -13.56 -23.73
N GLN A 655 -29.41 -14.88 -23.78
CA GLN A 655 -30.15 -15.55 -24.86
C GLN A 655 -31.59 -15.86 -24.43
N LEU A 656 -31.76 -16.40 -23.22
CA LEU A 656 -33.06 -16.73 -22.65
C LEU A 656 -33.66 -15.54 -21.91
N GLU A 657 -32.90 -14.93 -21.01
CA GLU A 657 -33.33 -13.77 -20.22
C GLU A 657 -32.27 -12.66 -20.27
N GLY A 658 -32.67 -11.42 -20.49
CA GLY A 658 -31.78 -10.27 -20.36
C GLY A 658 -31.72 -9.78 -18.92
N GLY A 659 -30.58 -9.26 -18.49
CA GLY A 659 -30.42 -8.75 -17.13
C GLY A 659 -31.23 -7.50 -16.87
N ASP A 660 -31.62 -7.28 -15.62
CA ASP A 660 -32.35 -6.08 -15.23
C ASP A 660 -31.44 -4.84 -15.26
N GLY A 661 -32.01 -3.72 -15.69
CA GLY A 661 -31.37 -2.42 -15.62
C GLY A 661 -31.12 -1.99 -14.17
N GLY A 662 -30.03 -1.27 -13.96
CA GLY A 662 -29.58 -0.84 -12.66
C GLY A 662 -30.39 0.30 -12.03
N PHE A 663 -29.81 0.90 -11.00
CA PHE A 663 -30.47 1.95 -10.23
C PHE A 663 -29.61 3.20 -10.10
N LEU A 664 -30.24 4.39 -10.22
CA LEU A 664 -29.61 5.66 -9.91
C LEU A 664 -30.49 6.47 -8.95
N MET A 665 -29.93 6.84 -7.81
CA MET A 665 -30.56 7.75 -6.83
C MET A 665 -29.71 8.98 -6.58
N LEU A 666 -30.32 10.15 -6.75
CA LEU A 666 -29.77 11.43 -6.31
C LEU A 666 -30.70 12.01 -5.25
N ALA A 667 -30.20 12.22 -4.03
CA ALA A 667 -30.95 12.83 -2.94
C ALA A 667 -30.28 14.13 -2.50
N SER A 668 -31.05 15.20 -2.33
CA SER A 668 -30.51 16.51 -1.95
C SER A 668 -31.48 17.29 -1.06
N ALA A 669 -31.00 18.25 -0.28
CA ALA A 669 -31.90 19.18 0.41
C ALA A 669 -32.44 20.27 -0.52
N LYS A 670 -31.62 20.69 -1.49
CA LYS A 670 -31.93 21.77 -2.44
C LYS A 670 -31.95 21.25 -3.87
N GLY A 671 -32.78 21.86 -4.69
CA GLY A 671 -32.92 21.54 -6.11
C GLY A 671 -31.57 21.48 -6.83
N SER A 672 -31.33 20.33 -7.44
CA SER A 672 -30.09 19.98 -8.13
C SER A 672 -30.25 20.14 -9.64
N ALA A 673 -29.14 20.39 -10.35
CA ALA A 673 -29.10 20.35 -11.81
C ALA A 673 -28.42 19.05 -12.23
N ILE A 674 -29.15 18.22 -12.98
CA ILE A 674 -28.70 16.88 -13.38
C ILE A 674 -28.47 16.91 -14.88
N ASN A 675 -27.20 16.86 -15.29
CA ASN A 675 -26.75 16.92 -16.67
C ASN A 675 -25.99 15.64 -17.05
N GLY A 676 -25.72 15.47 -18.35
CA GLY A 676 -25.00 14.33 -18.90
C GLY A 676 -25.93 13.30 -19.54
N SER A 677 -25.58 12.02 -19.42
CA SER A 677 -26.34 10.90 -20.00
C SER A 677 -26.44 9.74 -19.02
N ILE A 678 -27.63 9.20 -18.82
CA ILE A 678 -27.89 8.11 -17.85
C ILE A 678 -28.53 6.94 -18.59
N SER A 679 -27.93 5.76 -18.52
CA SER A 679 -28.49 4.53 -19.05
C SER A 679 -28.61 3.49 -17.94
N VAL A 680 -29.84 3.08 -17.68
CA VAL A 680 -30.20 1.96 -16.77
C VAL A 680 -31.17 1.04 -17.51
N ALA A 681 -30.86 0.71 -18.76
CA ALA A 681 -31.71 -0.12 -19.60
C ALA A 681 -31.63 -1.59 -19.19
N GLY A 682 -32.73 -2.31 -19.39
CA GLY A 682 -32.70 -3.78 -19.32
C GLY A 682 -31.92 -4.36 -20.50
N GLY A 683 -31.27 -5.48 -20.26
CA GLY A 683 -30.54 -6.25 -21.25
C GLY A 683 -31.47 -6.96 -22.22
N ASN A 684 -31.02 -7.15 -23.46
CA ASN A 684 -31.81 -7.86 -24.46
C ASN A 684 -31.67 -9.38 -24.29
N ALA A 685 -32.73 -10.12 -24.60
CA ALA A 685 -32.71 -11.54 -24.90
C ALA A 685 -32.81 -11.78 -26.42
N SER A 686 -32.76 -13.04 -26.86
CA SER A 686 -32.97 -13.41 -28.27
C SER A 686 -34.34 -12.92 -28.76
N ALA A 687 -34.42 -12.39 -29.98
CA ALA A 687 -35.67 -11.90 -30.56
C ALA A 687 -36.63 -13.01 -31.02
N THR A 688 -36.17 -14.26 -31.00
CA THR A 688 -36.95 -15.46 -31.35
C THR A 688 -36.83 -16.50 -30.26
N GLU A 689 -37.80 -17.41 -30.19
CA GLU A 689 -37.75 -18.57 -29.30
C GLU A 689 -36.41 -19.32 -29.46
N VAL A 690 -35.87 -19.77 -28.33
CA VAL A 690 -34.63 -20.54 -28.25
C VAL A 690 -35.02 -21.93 -27.77
N ASN A 691 -34.73 -22.96 -28.56
CA ASN A 691 -35.09 -24.36 -28.27
C ASN A 691 -36.59 -24.60 -27.96
N GLY A 692 -37.47 -23.71 -28.44
CA GLY A 692 -38.91 -23.74 -28.21
C GLY A 692 -39.38 -23.04 -26.95
N ASP A 693 -38.47 -22.43 -26.19
CA ASP A 693 -38.77 -21.61 -25.02
C ASP A 693 -38.92 -20.13 -25.40
N GLU A 694 -39.87 -19.46 -24.73
CA GLU A 694 -40.00 -18.00 -24.80
C GLU A 694 -38.77 -17.34 -24.17
N THR A 695 -38.37 -16.20 -24.73
CA THR A 695 -37.25 -15.40 -24.25
C THR A 695 -37.75 -14.07 -23.70
N PHE A 696 -37.14 -13.62 -22.60
CA PHE A 696 -37.61 -12.48 -21.82
C PHE A 696 -36.54 -11.38 -21.81
N GLY A 697 -36.88 -10.21 -22.37
CA GLY A 697 -36.01 -9.05 -22.20
C GLY A 697 -35.99 -8.60 -20.75
N GLY A 698 -34.84 -8.12 -20.26
CA GLY A 698 -34.69 -7.65 -18.89
C GLY A 698 -35.52 -6.40 -18.60
N HIS A 699 -35.86 -6.19 -17.34
CA HIS A 699 -36.62 -5.02 -16.92
C HIS A 699 -35.76 -3.76 -17.04
N GLY A 700 -36.39 -2.64 -17.42
CA GLY A 700 -35.73 -1.34 -17.33
C GLY A 700 -35.54 -0.92 -15.87
N GLY A 701 -34.43 -0.26 -15.60
CA GLY A 701 -34.04 0.20 -14.27
C GLY A 701 -34.78 1.46 -13.79
N MET A 702 -34.34 2.00 -12.65
CA MET A 702 -34.98 3.16 -12.04
C MET A 702 -34.02 4.34 -11.86
N LEU A 703 -34.52 5.53 -12.17
CA LEU A 703 -33.89 6.82 -11.90
C LEU A 703 -34.75 7.58 -10.88
N SER A 704 -34.23 7.81 -9.68
CA SER A 704 -34.88 8.62 -8.63
C SER A 704 -34.04 9.86 -8.32
N ILE A 705 -34.66 11.03 -8.42
CA ILE A 705 -34.00 12.31 -8.13
C ILE A 705 -34.88 13.08 -7.15
N ASP A 706 -34.46 13.17 -5.90
CA ASP A 706 -35.25 13.73 -4.81
C ASP A 706 -34.59 15.00 -4.24
N SER A 707 -35.37 16.04 -4.02
CA SER A 707 -34.96 17.28 -3.34
C SER A 707 -35.93 17.68 -2.25
N GLY A 708 -35.41 18.17 -1.11
CA GLY A 708 -36.23 18.66 0.00
C GLY A 708 -37.12 19.86 -0.36
N ASP A 709 -36.70 20.69 -1.33
CA ASP A 709 -37.45 21.86 -1.80
C ASP A 709 -38.26 21.62 -3.09
N LEU A 710 -38.21 20.39 -3.63
CA LEU A 710 -38.92 19.94 -4.83
C LEU A 710 -38.60 20.78 -6.09
N ARG A 711 -37.33 21.14 -6.26
CA ARG A 711 -36.85 22.03 -7.34
C ARG A 711 -35.78 21.38 -8.22
N ASN A 712 -35.75 20.05 -8.30
CA ASN A 712 -34.81 19.37 -9.18
C ASN A 712 -35.04 19.73 -10.65
N ASN A 713 -33.93 19.83 -11.40
CA ASN A 713 -33.95 20.10 -12.82
C ASN A 713 -33.17 19.01 -13.57
N LEU A 714 -33.91 18.02 -14.07
CA LEU A 714 -33.37 16.95 -14.92
C LEU A 714 -33.19 17.46 -16.35
N ARG A 715 -31.93 17.60 -16.78
CA ARG A 715 -31.51 17.96 -18.14
C ARG A 715 -30.73 16.86 -18.85
N ALA A 716 -30.31 15.84 -18.11
CA ALA A 716 -29.62 14.67 -18.66
C ALA A 716 -30.52 13.92 -19.64
N SER A 717 -29.93 13.37 -20.71
CA SER A 717 -30.60 12.36 -21.52
C SER A 717 -30.66 11.06 -20.73
N TYR A 718 -31.77 10.33 -20.79
CA TYR A 718 -31.90 9.05 -20.08
C TYR A 718 -32.47 7.93 -20.96
N THR A 719 -31.99 6.71 -20.70
CA THR A 719 -32.50 5.45 -21.27
C THR A 719 -32.89 4.52 -20.13
N ILE A 720 -34.18 4.21 -20.03
CA ILE A 720 -34.80 3.33 -19.01
C ILE A 720 -35.65 2.23 -19.65
N THR A 721 -35.42 1.96 -20.94
CA THR A 721 -36.22 1.02 -21.71
C THR A 721 -36.00 -0.41 -21.22
N ALA A 722 -37.04 -1.21 -21.33
CA ALA A 722 -36.91 -2.66 -21.19
C ALA A 722 -36.03 -3.23 -22.31
N GLY A 723 -35.44 -4.38 -22.03
CA GLY A 723 -34.84 -5.24 -23.03
C GLY A 723 -35.88 -5.86 -23.96
N THR A 724 -35.42 -6.27 -25.14
CA THR A 724 -36.23 -7.00 -26.12
C THR A 724 -36.12 -8.51 -25.94
N GLY A 725 -37.16 -9.26 -26.30
CA GLY A 725 -37.19 -10.73 -26.38
C GLY A 725 -38.42 -11.15 -27.19
N THR A 726 -38.80 -12.44 -27.21
CA THR A 726 -40.15 -12.82 -27.67
C THR A 726 -41.21 -12.16 -26.78
N THR A 727 -40.89 -12.02 -25.50
CA THR A 727 -41.57 -11.17 -24.53
C THR A 727 -40.62 -10.05 -24.11
N ALA A 728 -41.02 -8.80 -24.37
CA ALA A 728 -40.25 -7.66 -23.89
C ALA A 728 -40.38 -7.51 -22.37
N GLY A 729 -39.33 -7.02 -21.73
CA GLY A 729 -39.36 -6.68 -20.32
C GLY A 729 -40.32 -5.53 -20.02
N ILE A 730 -40.48 -5.28 -18.73
CA ILE A 730 -41.22 -4.11 -18.23
C ILE A 730 -40.31 -2.88 -18.29
N SER A 731 -40.81 -1.78 -18.86
CA SER A 731 -40.06 -0.52 -18.89
C SER A 731 -39.85 0.04 -17.48
N GLY A 732 -38.69 0.66 -17.27
CA GLY A 732 -38.29 1.25 -16.00
C GLY A 732 -39.07 2.51 -15.63
N GLY A 733 -38.56 3.27 -14.66
CA GLY A 733 -39.22 4.47 -14.14
C GLY A 733 -38.26 5.66 -13.92
N VAL A 734 -38.72 6.86 -14.26
CA VAL A 734 -38.04 8.13 -13.93
C VAL A 734 -38.89 8.92 -12.95
N TYR A 735 -38.37 9.12 -11.75
CA TYR A 735 -38.92 9.98 -10.73
C TYR A 735 -38.08 11.23 -10.54
N VAL A 736 -38.74 12.37 -10.53
CA VAL A 736 -38.15 13.63 -10.09
C VAL A 736 -39.07 14.22 -9.03
N ASP A 737 -38.55 14.30 -7.82
CA ASP A 737 -39.24 14.68 -6.61
C ASP A 737 -40.50 13.80 -6.41
N THR A 738 -41.68 14.41 -6.31
CA THR A 738 -42.94 13.67 -6.17
C THR A 738 -43.53 13.20 -7.50
N ASN A 739 -42.91 13.51 -8.63
CA ASN A 739 -43.49 13.33 -9.96
C ASN A 739 -42.86 12.15 -10.70
N CYS A 740 -43.72 11.23 -11.14
CA CYS A 740 -43.36 10.27 -12.18
C CYS A 740 -43.34 10.97 -13.54
N ILE A 741 -42.18 11.09 -14.17
CA ILE A 741 -42.06 11.75 -15.47
C ILE A 741 -42.24 10.75 -16.62
N VAL A 742 -41.68 9.54 -16.48
CA VAL A 742 -41.74 8.48 -17.50
C VAL A 742 -41.80 7.11 -16.82
N GLY A 743 -42.54 6.17 -17.42
CA GLY A 743 -42.44 4.75 -17.08
C GLY A 743 -43.38 4.26 -15.97
N ILE A 744 -43.06 3.11 -15.37
CA ILE A 744 -43.88 2.49 -14.32
C ILE A 744 -43.38 2.90 -12.93
N CYS A 745 -44.20 3.70 -12.27
CA CYS A 745 -43.89 4.35 -11.01
C CYS A 745 -44.73 3.82 -9.82
N SER A 746 -44.95 2.51 -9.74
CA SER A 746 -45.82 1.90 -8.73
C SER A 746 -45.11 1.26 -7.54
N ASN A 747 -43.78 1.14 -7.55
CA ASN A 747 -43.00 0.44 -6.51
C ASN A 747 -42.19 1.40 -5.61
N ARG A 748 -42.85 2.39 -4.99
CA ARG A 748 -42.23 3.12 -3.86
C ARG A 748 -42.37 2.25 -2.60
N GLY A 749 -41.39 1.40 -2.32
CA GLY A 749 -41.25 0.79 -0.99
C GLY A 749 -41.04 1.87 0.08
N PRO A 750 -41.34 1.61 1.36
CA PRO A 750 -41.21 2.61 2.41
C PRO A 750 -39.74 3.06 2.51
N MET A 751 -39.51 4.34 2.23
CA MET A 751 -38.24 5.03 2.39
C MET A 751 -37.96 5.17 3.90
N ILE A 752 -36.85 4.60 4.36
CA ILE A 752 -36.35 4.80 5.74
C ILE A 752 -35.44 6.05 5.73
N PRO A 753 -35.48 6.91 6.78
CA PRO A 753 -34.84 8.22 6.77
C PRO A 753 -33.34 8.23 6.50
#